data_AF-A0AAE9ZZF0-F1
#
_entry.id   AF-A0AAE9ZZF0-F1
#
_cell.length_a   1.000
_cell.length_b   1.000
_cell.length_c   1.000
_cell.angle_alpha   90.00
_cell.angle_beta   90.00
_cell.angle_gamma   90.00
#
_symmetry.space_group_name_H-M   'P 1'
#
loop_
_entity.id
_entity.type
_entity.pdbx_description
1 polymer ?
#
loop_
_entity_poly.entity_id
_entity_poly.type
_entity_poly.pdbx_seq_one_letter_code
_entity_poly.pdbx_strand_id
1 'polypeptide(L)'
;MSVSSNEIQDGGRVSVTVNFAENSSHNIQGGDTINVTWPNTGQPTFNGYVKTLPLMVKGVTVGEAVVRQDGATLTFNDSVNNLDEVAGYVTFEIEGRNTTDTTQEDRKSGTITSGGRSATVTVVKPEAGTSSAFYYKTGNMDSSDTDHVNWWLNANLEKAYVDSDIRIEDYIQGGQELVTDSFNIDVEGIHPNSLYGAGALVEFANKYPGSSISVDGNHISVVIARGYASNNHFTINYKTKITNPNQKQFVNNSKAWYKENGKDAVDGEDFNHVVDNVNASSGITGTLKGELKIVKKIEGTEIPIPDVIFELKNTEGTEIKDGQTVLQLKTNSEGIANVKGLPVGNYTVKEISAPDWIDFDLLNSPEKQFSVSASDTEGTLLSVENKAKNIEVSGTKVWDDNDDQDGLRPTSIKVNLLANGTVINSQTVTADDDWSYSFTDLPKYANGSEIAYTVEEANTPDGYTSVVDGTTITNTHIPETTEVSGTKTWNDSDDQDGKRPETIKVHLLANGTEVASQEVTADSNWSYSFTELPKYANGSEIVYTVTEDAVADYTTTYDGYNITNSYTPGKTSITVTKVWDDNNDQDGIRPNAIQVQLYANGKVSGDVITLSAANNWTYTWTGLAEKANKKDIAYTVKELSDVEGYTATVGDIDNGNVTITNSHTPTTPEEPTTPSKPNKKSDKQSKDKKSGLLPSTGDSDGFGLSILGVTIIVTLIAGFVYYRKHN
;
A
#
# COMPACT_ATOMS: atom_id res chain seq x y z
N MET A 1 38.75 31.03 -28.15
CA MET A 1 39.39 30.04 -29.04
C MET A 1 40.81 29.86 -28.56
N SER A 2 41.24 28.61 -28.46
CA SER A 2 42.58 28.21 -28.03
C SER A 2 43.00 26.96 -28.79
N VAL A 3 44.30 26.70 -28.80
CA VAL A 3 44.89 25.47 -29.34
C VAL A 3 45.67 24.75 -28.24
N SER A 4 45.71 23.41 -28.28
CA SER A 4 46.43 22.62 -27.27
C SER A 4 47.94 22.79 -27.32
N SER A 5 48.48 23.17 -28.48
CA SER A 5 49.88 23.55 -28.67
C SER A 5 50.00 24.62 -29.75
N ASN A 6 50.91 25.57 -29.56
CA ASN A 6 51.29 26.54 -30.60
C ASN A 6 52.38 26.00 -31.53
N GLU A 7 52.90 24.80 -31.25
CA GLU A 7 53.95 24.14 -32.03
C GLU A 7 53.71 22.63 -32.10
N ILE A 8 53.70 22.08 -33.30
CA ILE A 8 53.55 20.64 -33.57
C ILE A 8 54.60 20.19 -34.59
N GLN A 9 54.93 18.91 -34.60
CA GLN A 9 55.77 18.35 -35.66
C GLN A 9 54.93 18.12 -36.94
N ASP A 10 55.58 17.98 -38.10
CA ASP A 10 54.90 17.59 -39.35
C ASP A 10 54.11 16.29 -39.16
N GLY A 11 52.83 16.28 -39.54
CA GLY A 11 51.89 15.17 -39.29
C GLY A 11 51.33 15.14 -37.86
N GLY A 12 51.72 16.10 -37.02
CA GLY A 12 51.21 16.25 -35.66
C GLY A 12 49.76 16.75 -35.63
N ARG A 13 49.08 16.43 -34.53
CA ARG A 13 47.71 16.89 -34.25
C ARG A 13 47.73 18.06 -33.27
N VAL A 14 46.81 18.99 -33.47
CA VAL A 14 46.52 20.05 -32.49
C VAL A 14 45.01 20.08 -32.23
N SER A 15 44.63 20.14 -30.96
CA SER A 15 43.23 20.30 -30.58
C SER A 15 42.87 21.77 -30.63
N VAL A 16 41.83 22.12 -31.37
CA VAL A 16 41.24 23.46 -31.43
C VAL A 16 40.03 23.47 -30.53
N THR A 17 40.02 24.37 -29.55
CA THR A 17 38.87 24.58 -28.66
C THR A 17 38.26 25.94 -28.92
N VAL A 18 36.98 25.94 -29.30
CA VAL A 18 36.17 27.15 -29.47
C VAL A 18 35.19 27.23 -28.31
N ASN A 19 35.50 28.09 -27.35
CA ASN A 19 34.54 28.49 -26.32
C ASN A 19 33.65 29.61 -26.86
N PHE A 20 32.35 29.45 -26.69
CA PHE A 20 31.33 30.43 -27.02
C PHE A 20 30.47 30.69 -25.77
N ALA A 21 29.98 31.91 -25.66
CA ALA A 21 29.04 32.30 -24.62
C ALA A 21 28.25 33.50 -25.13
N GLU A 22 27.00 33.60 -24.70
CA GLU A 22 26.22 34.82 -24.81
C GLU A 22 26.96 35.99 -24.15
N ASN A 23 26.69 37.19 -24.67
CA ASN A 23 27.20 38.42 -24.09
C ASN A 23 26.11 39.49 -24.12
N SER A 24 26.37 40.63 -23.49
CA SER A 24 25.39 41.72 -23.38
C SER A 24 24.91 42.32 -24.71
N SER A 25 25.55 41.98 -25.83
CA SER A 25 25.21 42.47 -27.17
C SER A 25 24.52 41.44 -28.08
N HIS A 26 24.58 40.14 -27.76
CA HIS A 26 23.97 39.10 -28.60
C HIS A 26 23.67 37.81 -27.80
N ASN A 27 22.41 37.39 -27.85
CA ASN A 27 21.94 36.10 -27.34
C ASN A 27 21.99 35.08 -28.49
N ILE A 28 22.33 33.83 -28.18
CA ILE A 28 22.45 32.78 -29.21
C ILE A 28 21.04 32.31 -29.57
N GLN A 29 20.71 32.36 -30.85
CA GLN A 29 19.38 32.01 -31.35
C GLN A 29 19.42 30.89 -32.40
N GLY A 30 18.26 30.27 -32.63
CA GLY A 30 18.07 29.31 -33.72
C GLY A 30 18.48 29.90 -35.07
N GLY A 31 19.33 29.17 -35.80
CA GLY A 31 19.91 29.61 -37.06
C GLY A 31 21.27 30.31 -36.92
N ASP A 32 21.70 30.70 -35.71
CA ASP A 32 23.03 31.26 -35.52
C ASP A 32 24.13 30.24 -35.85
N THR A 33 25.27 30.75 -36.34
CA THR A 33 26.43 29.91 -36.67
C THR A 33 27.73 30.48 -36.16
N ILE A 34 28.67 29.58 -35.80
CA ILE A 34 30.05 29.94 -35.48
C ILE A 34 30.96 29.17 -36.42
N ASN A 35 31.70 29.91 -37.25
CA ASN A 35 32.62 29.35 -38.23
C ASN A 35 34.07 29.42 -37.75
N VAL A 36 34.79 28.32 -37.93
CA VAL A 36 36.22 28.17 -37.68
C VAL A 36 36.90 27.89 -39.02
N THR A 37 37.93 28.66 -39.33
CA THR A 37 38.68 28.52 -40.59
C THR A 37 40.18 28.43 -40.32
N TRP A 38 40.89 27.72 -41.20
CA TRP A 38 42.35 27.56 -41.17
C TRP A 38 42.88 27.43 -42.61
N PRO A 39 44.19 27.64 -42.85
CA PRO A 39 44.75 27.47 -44.18
C PRO A 39 44.79 25.98 -44.54
N ASN A 40 43.95 25.57 -45.48
CA ASN A 40 43.90 24.21 -46.04
C ASN A 40 44.70 24.07 -47.35
N THR A 41 45.30 25.18 -47.84
CA THR A 41 46.14 25.25 -49.04
C THR A 41 47.40 26.06 -48.73
N GLY A 42 48.51 25.80 -49.43
CA GLY A 42 49.79 26.47 -49.20
C GLY A 42 50.70 25.71 -48.23
N GLN A 43 51.52 26.43 -47.45
CA GLN A 43 52.43 25.86 -46.43
C GLN A 43 52.41 26.76 -45.17
N PRO A 44 52.10 26.23 -43.97
CA PRO A 44 51.67 24.86 -43.71
C PRO A 44 50.21 24.66 -44.14
N THR A 45 49.79 23.41 -44.37
CA THR A 45 48.36 23.07 -44.52
C THR A 45 47.82 22.47 -43.24
N PHE A 46 46.58 22.80 -42.89
CA PHE A 46 45.84 22.12 -41.83
C PHE A 46 44.61 21.41 -42.38
N ASN A 47 44.35 20.20 -41.88
CA ASN A 47 43.19 19.41 -42.22
C ASN A 47 42.43 19.02 -40.96
N GLY A 48 41.13 19.36 -40.90
CA GLY A 48 40.27 18.89 -39.82
C GLY A 48 39.94 17.42 -39.96
N TYR A 49 39.97 16.69 -38.84
CA TYR A 49 39.48 15.33 -38.79
C TYR A 49 37.94 15.34 -38.88
N VAL A 50 37.38 14.79 -39.95
CA VAL A 50 35.95 14.88 -40.26
C VAL A 50 35.10 14.27 -39.15
N LYS A 51 34.15 15.03 -38.60
CA LYS A 51 33.30 14.58 -37.48
C LYS A 51 32.07 15.48 -37.31
N THR A 52 30.96 14.89 -36.91
CA THR A 52 29.76 15.63 -36.47
C THR A 52 29.54 15.40 -34.99
N LEU A 53 29.37 16.48 -34.24
CA LEU A 53 29.17 16.47 -32.79
C LEU A 53 27.84 17.15 -32.44
N PRO A 54 26.89 16.45 -31.80
CA PRO A 54 25.67 17.10 -31.33
C PRO A 54 25.95 18.03 -30.14
N LEU A 55 25.23 19.14 -30.05
CA LEU A 55 25.17 20.01 -28.87
C LEU A 55 23.86 19.68 -28.13
N MET A 56 23.97 19.07 -26.95
CA MET A 56 22.81 18.56 -26.20
C MET A 56 22.68 19.22 -24.83
N VAL A 57 21.46 19.62 -24.48
CA VAL A 57 21.05 20.06 -23.14
C VAL A 57 19.93 19.16 -22.66
N LYS A 58 20.14 18.44 -21.54
CA LYS A 58 19.16 17.50 -20.95
C LYS A 58 18.54 16.51 -21.96
N GLY A 59 19.35 15.99 -22.90
CA GLY A 59 18.91 15.01 -23.91
C GLY A 59 18.23 15.60 -25.15
N VAL A 60 18.07 16.93 -25.24
CA VAL A 60 17.54 17.62 -26.41
C VAL A 60 18.70 18.20 -27.22
N THR A 61 18.74 17.91 -28.52
CA THR A 61 19.69 18.53 -29.45
C THR A 61 19.31 19.98 -29.69
N VAL A 62 20.17 20.91 -29.29
CA VAL A 62 19.97 22.37 -29.47
C VAL A 62 20.88 22.94 -30.58
N GLY A 63 21.75 22.11 -31.13
CA GLY A 63 22.63 22.46 -32.26
C GLY A 63 23.57 21.32 -32.59
N GLU A 64 24.48 21.56 -33.52
CA GLU A 64 25.54 20.62 -33.88
C GLU A 64 26.81 21.35 -34.32
N ALA A 65 27.94 20.65 -34.27
CA ALA A 65 29.22 21.08 -34.81
C ALA A 65 29.69 20.10 -35.87
N VAL A 66 29.94 20.59 -37.07
CA VAL A 66 30.41 19.82 -38.22
C VAL A 66 31.83 20.23 -38.54
N VAL A 67 32.77 19.29 -38.35
CA VAL A 67 34.19 19.44 -38.70
C VAL A 67 34.40 18.86 -40.09
N ARG A 68 34.97 19.66 -40.98
CA ARG A 68 35.37 19.30 -42.34
C ARG A 68 36.88 19.44 -42.47
N GLN A 69 37.45 18.99 -43.59
CA GLN A 69 38.90 19.18 -43.83
C GLN A 69 39.31 20.65 -43.88
N ASP A 70 38.44 21.52 -44.41
CA ASP A 70 38.72 22.92 -44.70
C ASP A 70 38.21 23.92 -43.63
N GLY A 71 37.49 23.45 -42.62
CA GLY A 71 36.95 24.29 -41.56
C GLY A 71 35.98 23.54 -40.65
N ALA A 72 35.45 24.24 -39.65
CA ALA A 72 34.37 23.72 -38.81
C ALA A 72 33.25 24.74 -38.70
N THR A 73 32.02 24.26 -38.63
CA THR A 73 30.82 25.10 -38.46
C THR A 73 29.99 24.56 -37.31
N LEU A 74 29.73 25.41 -36.32
CA LEU A 74 28.71 25.16 -35.29
C LEU A 74 27.41 25.83 -35.76
N THR A 75 26.29 25.14 -35.64
CA THR A 75 24.96 25.64 -36.01
C THR A 75 23.98 25.35 -34.88
N PHE A 76 23.25 26.38 -34.45
CA PHE A 76 22.22 26.26 -33.42
C PHE A 76 20.84 26.10 -34.07
N ASN A 77 19.99 25.24 -33.50
CA ASN A 77 18.61 25.05 -33.94
C ASN A 77 17.63 25.80 -33.02
N ASP A 78 16.35 25.85 -33.39
CA ASP A 78 15.32 26.63 -32.67
C ASP A 78 15.15 26.26 -31.19
N SER A 79 15.58 25.07 -30.77
CA SER A 79 15.48 24.64 -29.36
C SER A 79 16.40 25.44 -28.44
N VAL A 80 17.46 26.08 -28.97
CA VAL A 80 18.38 26.91 -28.18
C VAL A 80 17.71 28.16 -27.60
N ASN A 81 16.64 28.64 -28.25
CA ASN A 81 15.92 29.87 -27.86
C ASN A 81 15.26 29.77 -26.47
N ASN A 82 15.15 28.56 -25.90
CA ASN A 82 14.55 28.30 -24.58
C ASN A 82 15.58 28.32 -23.43
N LEU A 83 16.82 28.69 -23.73
CA LEU A 83 17.93 28.69 -22.79
C LEU A 83 18.45 30.11 -22.60
N ASP A 84 18.99 30.37 -21.42
CA ASP A 84 19.72 31.59 -21.13
C ASP A 84 21.09 31.30 -20.54
N GLU A 85 21.96 32.30 -20.62
CA GLU A 85 23.38 32.16 -20.28
C GLU A 85 24.00 31.03 -21.09
N VAL A 86 23.60 30.94 -22.37
CA VAL A 86 24.06 29.89 -23.27
C VAL A 86 25.56 30.03 -23.43
N ALA A 87 26.27 29.03 -22.93
CA ALA A 87 27.71 28.96 -22.99
C ALA A 87 28.12 27.53 -23.31
N GLY A 88 29.26 27.38 -23.95
CA GLY A 88 29.68 26.06 -24.35
C GLY A 88 31.03 26.07 -25.01
N TYR A 89 31.40 24.90 -25.45
CA TYR A 89 32.64 24.67 -26.15
C TYR A 89 32.46 23.59 -27.20
N VAL A 90 33.28 23.68 -28.23
CA VAL A 90 33.56 22.56 -29.12
C VAL A 90 35.06 22.42 -29.20
N THR A 91 35.54 21.20 -29.01
CA THR A 91 36.93 20.79 -29.20
C THR A 91 36.97 19.75 -30.30
N PHE A 92 37.89 19.92 -31.25
CA PHE A 92 38.19 18.94 -32.30
C PHE A 92 39.67 19.01 -32.66
N GLU A 93 40.17 17.99 -33.34
CA GLU A 93 41.56 17.95 -33.80
C GLU A 93 41.70 18.35 -35.26
N ILE A 94 42.80 19.01 -35.56
CA ILE A 94 43.29 19.23 -36.92
C ILE A 94 44.72 18.69 -37.02
N GLU A 95 45.08 18.14 -38.18
CA GLU A 95 46.45 17.74 -38.53
C GLU A 95 47.16 18.93 -39.19
N GLY A 96 48.41 19.20 -38.79
CA GLY A 96 49.27 20.17 -39.47
C GLY A 96 50.32 19.48 -40.33
N ARG A 97 50.46 19.91 -41.58
CA ARG A 97 51.51 19.43 -42.51
C ARG A 97 52.43 20.57 -42.96
N ASN A 98 53.74 20.31 -42.88
CA ASN A 98 54.79 21.11 -43.48
C ASN A 98 55.58 20.23 -44.44
N THR A 99 55.19 20.26 -45.71
CA THR A 99 55.78 19.42 -46.76
C THR A 99 56.90 20.16 -47.52
N THR A 100 57.50 21.18 -46.91
CA THR A 100 58.65 21.90 -47.50
C THR A 100 59.77 20.90 -47.82
N ASP A 101 60.25 20.91 -49.06
CA ASP A 101 61.32 20.02 -49.50
C ASP A 101 62.68 20.53 -49.00
N THR A 102 63.11 19.99 -47.85
CA THR A 102 64.36 20.33 -47.17
C THR A 102 64.77 19.19 -46.27
N THR A 103 66.08 19.03 -46.09
CA THR A 103 66.68 18.10 -45.13
C THR A 103 66.97 18.74 -43.79
N GLN A 104 67.03 20.08 -43.72
CA GLN A 104 67.18 20.86 -42.48
C GLN A 104 65.83 21.10 -41.81
N GLU A 105 65.84 21.42 -40.52
CA GLU A 105 64.62 21.85 -39.82
C GLU A 105 63.98 23.04 -40.56
N ASP A 106 62.67 22.95 -40.84
CA ASP A 106 61.88 24.04 -41.38
C ASP A 106 60.60 24.24 -40.57
N ARG A 107 60.26 25.51 -40.34
CA ARG A 107 59.15 25.92 -39.49
C ARG A 107 58.19 26.77 -40.31
N LYS A 108 56.93 26.36 -40.39
CA LYS A 108 55.87 27.11 -41.06
C LYS A 108 54.74 27.35 -40.09
N SER A 109 54.21 28.57 -40.04
CA SER A 109 53.09 28.91 -39.15
C SER A 109 51.85 29.22 -39.95
N GLY A 110 50.70 28.75 -39.49
CA GLY A 110 49.41 29.18 -40.02
C GLY A 110 48.46 29.56 -38.89
N THR A 111 47.41 30.30 -39.26
CA THR A 111 46.50 30.92 -38.30
C THR A 111 45.11 30.31 -38.44
N ILE A 112 44.59 29.83 -37.32
CA ILE A 112 43.21 29.37 -37.16
C ILE A 112 42.40 30.58 -36.67
N THR A 113 41.21 30.81 -37.23
CA THR A 113 40.37 31.96 -36.89
C THR A 113 38.92 31.57 -36.62
N SER A 114 38.28 32.24 -35.65
CA SER A 114 36.85 32.12 -35.33
C SER A 114 36.37 33.36 -34.58
N GLY A 115 35.27 33.98 -35.03
CA GLY A 115 34.61 35.08 -34.31
C GLY A 115 35.54 36.25 -33.90
N GLY A 116 36.45 36.65 -34.79
CA GLY A 116 37.44 37.72 -34.52
C GLY A 116 38.62 37.33 -33.62
N ARG A 117 38.67 36.08 -33.15
CA ARG A 117 39.81 35.52 -32.40
C ARG A 117 40.69 34.69 -33.35
N SER A 118 41.99 34.66 -33.07
CA SER A 118 42.96 33.88 -33.83
C SER A 118 43.91 33.11 -32.91
N ALA A 119 44.43 32.00 -33.42
CA ALA A 119 45.51 31.23 -32.81
C ALA A 119 46.49 30.82 -33.90
N THR A 120 47.79 30.93 -33.63
CA THR A 120 48.84 30.57 -34.59
C THR A 120 49.50 29.28 -34.16
N VAL A 121 49.58 28.32 -35.08
CA VAL A 121 50.25 27.04 -34.88
C VAL A 121 51.42 26.95 -35.85
N THR A 122 52.60 26.63 -35.32
CA THR A 122 53.82 26.36 -36.09
C THR A 122 53.96 24.86 -36.29
N VAL A 123 54.08 24.43 -37.54
CA VAL A 123 54.40 23.07 -37.93
C VAL A 123 55.90 22.99 -38.20
N VAL A 124 56.61 22.26 -37.34
CA VAL A 124 58.05 22.02 -37.41
C VAL A 124 58.27 20.73 -38.19
N LYS A 125 58.96 20.82 -39.32
CA LYS A 125 59.54 19.66 -39.99
C LYS A 125 60.95 19.49 -39.43
N PRO A 126 61.25 18.40 -38.68
CA PRO A 126 62.57 18.21 -38.09
C PRO A 126 63.62 17.87 -39.15
N GLU A 127 64.90 17.98 -38.79
CA GLU A 127 66.02 17.51 -39.63
C GLU A 127 65.87 16.01 -39.91
N ALA A 128 66.14 15.59 -41.14
CA ALA A 128 65.99 14.19 -41.54
C ALA A 128 67.02 13.28 -40.86
N GLY A 129 66.58 12.17 -40.27
CA GLY A 129 67.46 11.15 -39.68
C GLY A 129 68.21 10.33 -40.73
N THR A 130 69.29 9.64 -40.32
CA THR A 130 70.22 8.92 -41.22
C THR A 130 70.20 7.39 -41.10
N SER A 131 69.33 6.80 -40.27
CA SER A 131 69.22 5.34 -40.15
C SER A 131 67.79 4.85 -39.93
N SER A 132 67.41 3.77 -40.61
CA SER A 132 66.08 3.15 -40.52
C SER A 132 66.13 1.82 -39.76
N ALA A 133 65.05 1.49 -39.05
CA ALA A 133 64.90 0.16 -38.42
C ALA A 133 64.68 -0.93 -39.48
N PHE A 134 65.10 -2.16 -39.20
CA PHE A 134 64.85 -3.29 -40.11
C PHE A 134 63.35 -3.60 -40.19
N TYR A 135 62.69 -3.81 -39.05
CA TYR A 135 61.24 -3.98 -38.99
C TYR A 135 60.63 -2.97 -38.04
N TYR A 136 59.49 -2.39 -38.44
CA TYR A 136 58.62 -1.67 -37.52
C TYR A 136 57.18 -1.70 -38.00
N LYS A 137 56.28 -1.59 -37.02
CA LYS A 137 54.87 -1.37 -37.24
C LYS A 137 54.53 0.09 -36.99
N THR A 138 53.66 0.65 -37.82
CA THR A 138 53.08 1.98 -37.60
C THR A 138 51.61 2.00 -38.01
N GLY A 139 50.90 3.07 -37.68
CA GLY A 139 49.49 3.25 -37.97
C GLY A 139 49.08 4.71 -37.84
N ASN A 140 48.01 5.08 -38.52
CA ASN A 140 47.43 6.42 -38.42
C ASN A 140 45.92 6.39 -38.68
N MET A 141 45.27 7.52 -38.41
CA MET A 141 43.91 7.80 -38.86
C MET A 141 43.98 8.90 -39.90
N ASP A 142 43.28 8.74 -41.02
CA ASP A 142 43.21 9.77 -42.06
C ASP A 142 42.23 10.86 -41.61
N SER A 143 42.58 12.13 -41.79
CA SER A 143 41.71 13.26 -41.46
C SER A 143 40.38 13.25 -42.25
N SER A 144 40.36 12.64 -43.44
CA SER A 144 39.15 12.47 -44.27
C SER A 144 38.31 11.24 -43.94
N ASP A 145 38.86 10.28 -43.19
CA ASP A 145 38.25 8.97 -42.92
C ASP A 145 38.51 8.59 -41.46
N THR A 146 37.71 9.18 -40.56
CA THR A 146 37.82 8.99 -39.11
C THR A 146 37.13 7.73 -38.60
N ASP A 147 36.49 6.97 -39.48
CA ASP A 147 35.85 5.69 -39.18
C ASP A 147 36.81 4.49 -39.31
N HIS A 148 38.03 4.72 -39.82
CA HIS A 148 39.03 3.68 -40.06
C HIS A 148 40.42 4.04 -39.51
N VAL A 149 41.21 3.02 -39.17
CA VAL A 149 42.64 3.15 -38.86
C VAL A 149 43.44 2.45 -39.96
N ASN A 150 44.45 3.13 -40.51
CA ASN A 150 45.41 2.53 -41.43
C ASN A 150 46.59 1.96 -40.62
N TRP A 151 47.07 0.79 -41.02
CA TRP A 151 48.17 0.08 -40.37
C TRP A 151 49.21 -0.34 -41.41
N TRP A 152 50.48 -0.19 -41.06
CA TRP A 152 51.62 -0.62 -41.89
C TRP A 152 52.53 -1.58 -41.14
N LEU A 153 52.91 -2.65 -41.82
CA LEU A 153 54.01 -3.54 -41.45
C LEU A 153 55.15 -3.26 -42.45
N ASN A 154 56.24 -2.66 -41.98
CA ASN A 154 57.37 -2.29 -42.83
C ASN A 154 58.58 -3.15 -42.49
N ALA A 155 59.10 -3.89 -43.48
CA ALA A 155 60.21 -4.81 -43.29
C ALA A 155 61.34 -4.55 -44.29
N ASN A 156 62.56 -4.55 -43.78
CA ASN A 156 63.84 -4.40 -44.46
C ASN A 156 64.02 -3.09 -45.23
N LEU A 157 63.89 -1.94 -44.54
CA LEU A 157 63.96 -0.60 -45.15
C LEU A 157 65.24 -0.32 -45.94
N GLU A 158 66.38 -0.72 -45.38
CA GLU A 158 67.69 -0.52 -45.99
C GLU A 158 68.02 -1.57 -47.06
N LYS A 159 67.06 -2.45 -47.41
CA LYS A 159 67.24 -3.53 -48.38
C LYS A 159 68.48 -4.38 -48.02
N ALA A 160 68.63 -4.68 -46.74
CA ALA A 160 69.73 -5.47 -46.22
C ALA A 160 69.63 -6.93 -46.71
N TYR A 161 70.78 -7.61 -46.68
CA TYR A 161 70.84 -9.05 -46.89
C TYR A 161 70.50 -9.80 -45.60
N VAL A 162 69.71 -10.88 -45.69
CA VAL A 162 69.23 -11.65 -44.53
C VAL A 162 69.64 -13.13 -44.59
N ASP A 163 69.85 -13.71 -43.41
CA ASP A 163 70.25 -15.10 -43.21
C ASP A 163 69.05 -16.05 -42.99
N SER A 164 67.85 -15.52 -42.78
CA SER A 164 66.61 -16.27 -42.54
C SER A 164 65.43 -15.70 -43.33
N ASP A 165 64.31 -16.42 -43.30
CA ASP A 165 63.01 -15.86 -43.68
C ASP A 165 62.64 -14.73 -42.70
N ILE A 166 61.77 -13.81 -43.16
CA ILE A 166 61.09 -12.86 -42.27
C ILE A 166 59.72 -13.44 -41.95
N ARG A 167 59.40 -13.57 -40.67
CA ARG A 167 58.04 -13.90 -40.22
C ARG A 167 57.50 -12.75 -39.39
N ILE A 168 56.23 -12.41 -39.59
CA ILE A 168 55.52 -11.41 -38.79
C ILE A 168 54.18 -12.00 -38.38
N GLU A 169 53.81 -11.82 -37.12
CA GLU A 169 52.46 -12.11 -36.63
C GLU A 169 51.86 -10.79 -36.13
N ASP A 170 50.64 -10.45 -36.53
CA ASP A 170 49.97 -9.19 -36.21
C ASP A 170 48.57 -9.46 -35.67
N TYR A 171 48.26 -8.90 -34.51
CA TYR A 171 47.07 -9.18 -33.72
C TYR A 171 46.32 -7.88 -33.44
N ILE A 172 45.25 -7.67 -34.20
CA ILE A 172 44.37 -6.51 -34.09
C ILE A 172 43.54 -6.64 -32.81
N GLN A 173 43.71 -5.69 -31.89
CA GLN A 173 43.00 -5.69 -30.62
C GLN A 173 41.57 -5.11 -30.79
N GLY A 174 40.73 -5.29 -29.77
CA GLY A 174 39.32 -4.88 -29.80
C GLY A 174 39.07 -3.38 -30.04
N GLY A 175 37.82 -3.06 -30.42
CA GLY A 175 37.38 -1.72 -30.79
C GLY A 175 37.56 -1.39 -32.28
N GLN A 176 38.15 -2.32 -33.03
CA GLN A 176 38.36 -2.24 -34.46
C GLN A 176 38.33 -3.64 -35.09
N GLU A 177 37.96 -3.72 -36.36
CA GLU A 177 37.86 -4.96 -37.13
C GLU A 177 38.59 -4.82 -38.47
N LEU A 178 39.30 -5.85 -38.90
CA LEU A 178 40.01 -5.85 -40.18
C LEU A 178 39.04 -5.67 -41.36
N VAL A 179 39.37 -4.72 -42.25
CA VAL A 179 38.72 -4.62 -43.56
C VAL A 179 39.49 -5.52 -44.52
N THR A 180 39.02 -6.75 -44.74
CA THR A 180 39.78 -7.81 -45.44
C THR A 180 40.22 -7.46 -46.86
N ASP A 181 39.49 -6.56 -47.52
CA ASP A 181 39.76 -6.17 -48.92
C ASP A 181 40.60 -4.89 -49.03
N SER A 182 41.17 -4.41 -47.92
CA SER A 182 41.90 -3.14 -47.84
C SER A 182 43.41 -3.24 -48.02
N PHE A 183 43.95 -4.44 -48.28
CA PHE A 183 45.39 -4.65 -48.36
C PHE A 183 46.01 -3.90 -49.54
N ASN A 184 47.13 -3.22 -49.28
CA ASN A 184 48.02 -2.66 -50.27
C ASN A 184 49.45 -3.05 -49.92
N ILE A 185 50.13 -3.77 -50.81
CA ILE A 185 51.48 -4.30 -50.59
C ILE A 185 52.41 -3.68 -51.62
N ASP A 186 53.39 -2.91 -51.14
CA ASP A 186 54.43 -2.32 -51.97
C ASP A 186 55.77 -2.95 -51.65
N VAL A 187 56.51 -3.35 -52.69
CA VAL A 187 57.82 -3.96 -52.57
C VAL A 187 58.79 -3.16 -53.41
N GLU A 188 59.89 -2.73 -52.78
CA GLU A 188 60.97 -2.03 -53.47
C GLU A 188 62.28 -2.83 -53.39
N GLY A 189 63.12 -2.77 -54.42
CA GLY A 189 64.43 -3.42 -54.42
C GLY A 189 64.68 -4.14 -55.73
N ILE A 190 65.23 -5.35 -55.63
CA ILE A 190 65.54 -6.19 -56.80
C ILE A 190 64.31 -6.91 -57.38
N HIS A 191 63.19 -6.99 -56.64
CA HIS A 191 61.92 -7.58 -57.06
C HIS A 191 60.72 -6.64 -56.80
N PRO A 192 60.64 -5.48 -57.48
CA PRO A 192 59.61 -4.50 -57.18
C PRO A 192 58.23 -4.90 -57.71
N ASN A 193 57.19 -4.71 -56.90
CA ASN A 193 55.76 -4.82 -57.29
C ASN A 193 54.90 -3.97 -56.35
N SER A 194 53.72 -3.55 -56.83
CA SER A 194 52.68 -2.92 -56.01
C SER A 194 51.35 -3.63 -56.24
N LEU A 195 50.71 -4.11 -55.18
CA LEU A 195 49.55 -4.99 -55.20
C LEU A 195 48.42 -4.39 -54.35
N TYR A 196 47.17 -4.41 -54.83
CA TYR A 196 46.08 -3.66 -54.20
C TYR A 196 44.78 -4.46 -54.08
N GLY A 197 44.03 -4.20 -53.01
CA GLY A 197 42.65 -4.65 -52.81
C GLY A 197 42.51 -6.14 -52.49
N ALA A 198 41.30 -6.67 -52.70
CA ALA A 198 40.91 -8.04 -52.36
C ALA A 198 41.81 -9.15 -52.96
N GLY A 199 42.48 -8.88 -54.09
CA GLY A 199 43.39 -9.83 -54.75
C GLY A 199 44.83 -9.80 -54.25
N ALA A 200 45.22 -8.78 -53.47
CA ALA A 200 46.61 -8.48 -53.16
C ALA A 200 47.35 -9.65 -52.49
N LEU A 201 46.68 -10.38 -51.58
CA LEU A 201 47.30 -11.48 -50.83
C LEU A 201 47.64 -12.68 -51.73
N VAL A 202 46.75 -13.01 -52.67
CA VAL A 202 46.95 -14.11 -53.63
C VAL A 202 48.05 -13.75 -54.63
N GLU A 203 48.01 -12.51 -55.14
CA GLU A 203 49.03 -12.01 -56.05
C GLU A 203 50.42 -11.97 -55.40
N PHE A 204 50.49 -11.60 -54.11
CA PHE A 204 51.73 -11.60 -53.34
C PHE A 204 52.37 -12.99 -53.30
N ALA A 205 51.62 -14.02 -52.92
CA ALA A 205 52.13 -15.39 -52.89
C ALA A 205 52.59 -15.89 -54.27
N ASN A 206 51.91 -15.49 -55.35
CA ASN A 206 52.28 -15.85 -56.71
C ASN A 206 53.56 -15.15 -57.20
N LYS A 207 53.74 -13.88 -56.83
CA LYS A 207 54.90 -13.05 -57.24
C LYS A 207 56.15 -13.37 -56.42
N TYR A 208 55.98 -13.81 -55.18
CA TYR A 208 57.04 -14.14 -54.25
C TYR A 208 56.92 -15.59 -53.75
N PRO A 209 57.27 -16.61 -54.56
CA PRO A 209 57.19 -18.01 -54.16
C PRO A 209 57.85 -18.33 -52.82
N GLY A 210 57.12 -19.02 -51.95
CA GLY A 210 57.56 -19.31 -50.57
C GLY A 210 57.21 -18.22 -49.56
N SER A 211 56.68 -17.08 -50.02
CA SER A 211 56.12 -16.02 -49.17
C SER A 211 54.59 -16.10 -49.16
N SER A 212 53.96 -15.65 -48.07
CA SER A 212 52.50 -15.65 -47.92
C SER A 212 52.03 -14.61 -46.90
N ILE A 213 50.81 -14.13 -47.07
CA ILE A 213 50.07 -13.38 -46.06
C ILE A 213 48.73 -14.09 -45.86
N SER A 214 48.43 -14.52 -44.64
CA SER A 214 47.18 -15.19 -44.28
C SER A 214 46.45 -14.42 -43.19
N VAL A 215 45.12 -14.41 -43.27
CA VAL A 215 44.23 -13.72 -42.35
C VAL A 215 43.28 -14.72 -41.70
N ASP A 216 43.22 -14.71 -40.37
CA ASP A 216 42.22 -15.45 -39.58
C ASP A 216 41.57 -14.50 -38.57
N GLY A 217 40.39 -13.99 -38.93
CA GLY A 217 39.71 -12.94 -38.17
C GLY A 217 40.58 -11.68 -38.02
N ASN A 218 40.97 -11.37 -36.79
CA ASN A 218 41.80 -10.22 -36.43
C ASN A 218 43.31 -10.55 -36.32
N HIS A 219 43.73 -11.72 -36.81
CA HIS A 219 45.12 -12.16 -36.83
C HIS A 219 45.64 -12.23 -38.26
N ILE A 220 46.79 -11.59 -38.51
CA ILE A 220 47.49 -11.61 -39.80
C ILE A 220 48.85 -12.27 -39.59
N SER A 221 49.17 -13.28 -40.40
CA SER A 221 50.48 -13.94 -40.42
C SER A 221 51.16 -13.69 -41.76
N VAL A 222 52.41 -13.22 -41.71
CA VAL A 222 53.23 -12.90 -42.88
C VAL A 222 54.48 -13.76 -42.84
N VAL A 223 54.82 -14.38 -43.97
CA VAL A 223 56.09 -15.06 -44.22
C VAL A 223 56.68 -14.50 -45.49
N ILE A 224 57.95 -14.10 -45.45
CA ILE A 224 58.71 -13.66 -46.61
C ILE A 224 59.96 -14.53 -46.70
N ALA A 225 60.03 -15.36 -47.75
CA ALA A 225 61.15 -16.27 -47.94
C ALA A 225 62.47 -15.50 -48.09
N ARG A 226 63.55 -15.98 -47.47
CA ARG A 226 64.89 -15.35 -47.41
C ARG A 226 65.38 -14.79 -48.75
N GLY A 227 65.13 -15.53 -49.84
CA GLY A 227 65.56 -15.15 -51.19
C GLY A 227 64.87 -13.87 -51.71
N TYR A 228 63.64 -13.61 -51.27
CA TYR A 228 62.89 -12.40 -51.58
C TYR A 228 63.00 -11.35 -50.47
N ALA A 229 63.19 -11.74 -49.22
CA ALA A 229 63.47 -10.82 -48.12
C ALA A 229 64.79 -10.05 -48.33
N SER A 230 65.83 -10.72 -48.85
CA SER A 230 67.13 -10.08 -49.09
C SER A 230 67.06 -9.03 -50.19
N ASN A 231 67.62 -7.84 -49.94
CA ASN A 231 67.67 -6.73 -50.89
C ASN A 231 66.31 -6.20 -51.36
N ASN A 232 65.22 -6.49 -50.64
CA ASN A 232 63.91 -5.90 -50.88
C ASN A 232 63.33 -5.34 -49.58
N HIS A 233 62.65 -4.20 -49.69
CA HIS A 233 61.81 -3.58 -48.69
C HIS A 233 60.36 -3.97 -48.94
N PHE A 234 59.60 -4.27 -47.89
CA PHE A 234 58.18 -4.57 -47.97
C PHE A 234 57.36 -3.61 -47.11
N THR A 235 56.37 -2.96 -47.72
CA THR A 235 55.32 -2.17 -47.05
C THR A 235 54.00 -2.93 -47.19
N ILE A 236 53.46 -3.46 -46.10
CA ILE A 236 52.13 -4.09 -46.10
C ILE A 236 51.17 -3.16 -45.35
N ASN A 237 50.26 -2.53 -46.08
CA ASN A 237 49.23 -1.62 -45.55
C ASN A 237 47.85 -2.30 -45.54
N TYR A 238 47.04 -2.05 -44.52
CA TYR A 238 45.64 -2.44 -44.46
C TYR A 238 44.85 -1.50 -43.53
N LYS A 239 43.53 -1.50 -43.66
CA LYS A 239 42.60 -0.73 -42.82
C LYS A 239 41.89 -1.62 -41.81
N THR A 240 41.59 -1.05 -40.66
CA THR A 240 40.58 -1.56 -39.73
C THR A 240 39.44 -0.56 -39.61
N LYS A 241 38.19 -1.05 -39.49
CA LYS A 241 37.02 -0.23 -39.21
C LYS A 241 36.82 -0.11 -37.71
N ILE A 242 36.57 1.09 -37.21
CA ILE A 242 36.30 1.32 -35.80
C ILE A 242 34.91 0.81 -35.45
N THR A 243 34.83 -0.08 -34.47
CA THR A 243 33.57 -0.62 -33.94
C THR A 243 33.20 -0.03 -32.59
N ASN A 244 34.16 0.60 -31.90
CA ASN A 244 33.94 1.36 -30.67
C ASN A 244 34.44 2.81 -30.84
N PRO A 245 33.59 3.75 -31.30
CA PRO A 245 34.01 5.14 -31.59
C PRO A 245 34.42 5.93 -30.33
N ASN A 246 34.08 5.44 -29.13
CA ASN A 246 34.45 6.07 -27.86
C ASN A 246 35.79 5.55 -27.30
N GLN A 247 36.41 4.56 -27.94
CA GLN A 247 37.70 4.03 -27.52
C GLN A 247 38.80 5.08 -27.71
N LYS A 248 39.63 5.32 -26.70
CA LYS A 248 40.66 6.37 -26.76
C LYS A 248 41.80 6.04 -27.74
N GLN A 249 42.13 4.76 -27.86
CA GLN A 249 43.31 4.27 -28.56
C GLN A 249 43.02 2.93 -29.21
N PHE A 250 43.50 2.74 -30.43
CA PHE A 250 43.44 1.47 -31.15
C PHE A 250 44.80 0.81 -31.10
N VAL A 251 44.85 -0.38 -30.51
CA VAL A 251 46.09 -1.12 -30.32
C VAL A 251 46.19 -2.21 -31.36
N ASN A 252 47.37 -2.37 -31.93
CA ASN A 252 47.67 -3.51 -32.77
C ASN A 252 49.07 -4.04 -32.44
N ASN A 253 49.09 -5.31 -32.02
CA ASN A 253 50.28 -5.95 -31.50
C ASN A 253 50.95 -6.78 -32.59
N SER A 254 52.27 -6.65 -32.74
CA SER A 254 52.99 -7.41 -33.75
C SER A 254 54.24 -8.05 -33.19
N LYS A 255 54.59 -9.24 -33.68
CA LYS A 255 55.85 -9.92 -33.41
C LYS A 255 56.58 -10.21 -34.70
N ALA A 256 57.90 -10.11 -34.70
CA ALA A 256 58.71 -10.44 -35.86
C ALA A 256 59.86 -11.40 -35.56
N TRP A 257 60.22 -12.19 -36.57
CA TRP A 257 61.37 -13.07 -36.59
C TRP A 257 62.19 -12.81 -37.83
N TYR A 258 63.45 -12.44 -37.66
CA TYR A 258 64.37 -12.22 -38.78
C TYR A 258 65.81 -12.25 -38.31
N LYS A 259 66.73 -12.46 -39.24
CA LYS A 259 68.18 -12.35 -38.99
C LYS A 259 68.84 -11.58 -40.12
N GLU A 260 69.24 -10.36 -39.84
CA GLU A 260 70.12 -9.61 -40.72
C GLU A 260 71.52 -10.25 -40.73
N ASN A 261 72.15 -10.30 -41.90
CA ASN A 261 73.47 -10.90 -42.02
C ASN A 261 74.51 -10.12 -41.20
N GLY A 262 75.21 -10.85 -40.33
CA GLY A 262 76.21 -10.27 -39.42
C GLY A 262 75.64 -9.59 -38.17
N LYS A 263 74.32 -9.66 -37.93
CA LYS A 263 73.67 -9.23 -36.68
C LYS A 263 73.04 -10.41 -35.94
N ASP A 264 72.68 -10.18 -34.68
CA ASP A 264 71.92 -11.14 -33.88
C ASP A 264 70.51 -11.34 -34.45
N ALA A 265 69.95 -12.53 -34.24
CA ALA A 265 68.60 -12.84 -34.68
C ALA A 265 67.57 -12.16 -33.75
N VAL A 266 66.53 -11.60 -34.35
CA VAL A 266 65.31 -11.18 -33.66
C VAL A 266 64.36 -12.36 -33.66
N ASP A 267 63.97 -12.83 -32.47
CA ASP A 267 63.15 -14.04 -32.26
C ASP A 267 61.90 -13.70 -31.46
N GLY A 268 60.86 -13.24 -32.17
CA GLY A 268 59.54 -12.99 -31.58
C GLY A 268 59.47 -11.73 -30.71
N GLU A 269 60.31 -10.73 -31.00
CA GLU A 269 60.24 -9.43 -30.34
C GLU A 269 58.94 -8.69 -30.66
N ASP A 270 58.43 -7.93 -29.70
CA ASP A 270 57.19 -7.14 -29.83
C ASP A 270 57.44 -5.79 -30.51
N PHE A 271 56.65 -5.50 -31.54
CA PHE A 271 56.62 -4.24 -32.31
C PHE A 271 55.21 -3.64 -32.27
N ASN A 272 54.62 -3.59 -31.08
CA ASN A 272 53.26 -3.13 -30.88
C ASN A 272 53.13 -1.64 -31.21
N HIS A 273 51.99 -1.26 -31.78
CA HIS A 273 51.71 0.15 -32.07
C HIS A 273 50.31 0.55 -31.65
N VAL A 274 50.15 1.84 -31.36
CA VAL A 274 48.93 2.42 -30.83
C VAL A 274 48.60 3.66 -31.65
N VAL A 275 47.38 3.74 -32.15
CA VAL A 275 46.85 4.93 -32.81
C VAL A 275 45.84 5.60 -31.88
N ASP A 276 46.09 6.86 -31.54
CA ASP A 276 45.12 7.66 -30.81
C ASP A 276 43.87 7.90 -31.68
N ASN A 277 42.70 7.67 -31.11
CA ASN A 277 41.44 8.07 -31.72
C ASN A 277 41.36 9.60 -31.77
N VAL A 278 40.58 10.12 -32.71
CA VAL A 278 40.40 11.57 -32.88
C VAL A 278 39.63 12.13 -31.70
N ASN A 279 40.31 13.02 -30.97
CA ASN A 279 39.69 13.74 -29.87
C ASN A 279 38.71 14.77 -30.42
N ALA A 280 37.43 14.60 -30.10
CA ALA A 280 36.41 15.55 -30.42
C ALA A 280 35.31 15.50 -29.37
N SER A 281 34.95 16.66 -28.84
CA SER A 281 33.99 16.79 -27.76
C SER A 281 33.27 18.11 -27.88
N SER A 282 31.96 18.08 -27.68
CA SER A 282 31.11 19.26 -27.61
C SER A 282 30.47 19.33 -26.23
N GLY A 283 30.26 20.54 -25.74
CA GLY A 283 29.52 20.80 -24.53
C GLY A 283 28.76 22.09 -24.67
N ILE A 284 27.50 22.07 -24.25
CA ILE A 284 26.68 23.27 -24.17
C ILE A 284 25.95 23.25 -22.85
N THR A 285 25.96 24.39 -22.20
CA THR A 285 25.22 24.68 -20.99
C THR A 285 24.32 25.86 -21.30
N GLY A 286 23.15 25.83 -20.68
CA GLY A 286 22.23 26.95 -20.63
C GLY A 286 21.32 26.66 -19.45
N THR A 287 20.97 27.70 -18.71
CA THR A 287 19.94 27.57 -17.70
C THR A 287 18.59 27.51 -18.41
N LEU A 288 17.81 26.47 -18.10
CA LEU A 288 16.36 26.56 -18.25
C LEU A 288 15.92 27.47 -17.12
N LYS A 289 15.63 28.74 -17.39
CA LYS A 289 15.32 29.68 -16.31
C LYS A 289 14.14 29.18 -15.46
N GLY A 290 14.22 29.31 -14.13
CA GLY A 290 13.12 29.25 -13.16
C GLY A 290 12.18 28.03 -13.14
N GLU A 291 12.66 26.86 -12.71
CA GLU A 291 11.79 25.68 -12.48
C GLU A 291 11.27 25.61 -11.02
N LEU A 292 9.95 25.49 -10.85
CA LEU A 292 9.28 25.09 -9.62
C LEU A 292 8.67 23.70 -9.81
N LYS A 293 8.94 22.78 -8.89
CA LYS A 293 8.29 21.47 -8.78
C LYS A 293 7.55 21.36 -7.43
N ILE A 294 6.26 21.05 -7.49
CA ILE A 294 5.40 20.78 -6.34
C ILE A 294 5.11 19.28 -6.30
N VAL A 295 5.26 18.68 -5.12
CA VAL A 295 4.85 17.30 -4.83
C VAL A 295 3.73 17.35 -3.81
N LYS A 296 2.57 16.79 -4.16
CA LYS A 296 1.35 16.79 -3.36
C LYS A 296 0.98 15.37 -2.94
N LYS A 297 0.87 15.15 -1.64
CA LYS A 297 0.60 13.83 -1.05
C LYS A 297 -0.36 13.88 0.14
N ILE A 298 -0.91 12.73 0.52
CA ILE A 298 -1.70 12.59 1.75
C ILE A 298 -0.75 12.68 2.94
N GLU A 299 -1.11 13.49 3.94
CA GLU A 299 -0.33 13.72 5.16
C GLU A 299 0.15 12.40 5.80
N GLY A 300 1.45 12.32 6.06
CA GLY A 300 2.06 11.14 6.68
C GLY A 300 2.21 9.90 5.79
N THR A 301 1.91 9.99 4.49
CA THR A 301 2.04 8.89 3.52
C THR A 301 2.82 9.31 2.26
N GLU A 302 3.12 8.35 1.39
CA GLU A 302 3.65 8.59 0.03
C GLU A 302 2.57 8.51 -1.05
N ILE A 303 1.28 8.51 -0.67
CA ILE A 303 0.16 8.43 -1.62
C ILE A 303 -0.02 9.80 -2.28
N PRO A 304 0.07 9.90 -3.62
CA PRO A 304 -0.04 11.17 -4.33
C PRO A 304 -1.49 11.68 -4.42
N ILE A 305 -1.67 13.00 -4.55
CA ILE A 305 -2.99 13.63 -4.75
C ILE A 305 -3.03 14.32 -6.14
N PRO A 306 -3.71 13.73 -7.13
CA PRO A 306 -3.94 14.37 -8.43
C PRO A 306 -4.95 15.50 -8.38
N ASP A 307 -5.01 16.28 -9.46
CA ASP A 307 -6.02 17.29 -9.73
C ASP A 307 -6.10 18.46 -8.72
N VAL A 308 -5.09 18.64 -7.88
CA VAL A 308 -4.94 19.82 -7.02
C VAL A 308 -4.44 20.99 -7.86
N ILE A 309 -5.08 22.14 -7.73
CA ILE A 309 -4.72 23.36 -8.46
C ILE A 309 -4.04 24.34 -7.52
N PHE A 310 -2.88 24.81 -7.95
CA PHE A 310 -2.11 25.85 -7.30
C PHE A 310 -2.14 27.14 -8.13
N GLU A 311 -2.26 28.26 -7.45
CA GLU A 311 -2.05 29.60 -7.98
C GLU A 311 -0.62 30.06 -7.68
N LEU A 312 0.03 30.68 -8.66
CA LEU A 312 1.36 31.24 -8.53
C LEU A 312 1.31 32.78 -8.66
N LYS A 313 1.88 33.48 -7.68
CA LYS A 313 2.01 34.94 -7.64
C LYS A 313 3.46 35.34 -7.35
N ASN A 314 3.84 36.56 -7.72
CA ASN A 314 5.07 37.17 -7.18
C ASN A 314 4.81 37.70 -5.75
N THR A 315 5.85 38.02 -4.99
CA THR A 315 5.70 38.56 -3.61
C THR A 315 5.04 39.93 -3.52
N GLU A 316 4.86 40.63 -4.64
CA GLU A 316 4.10 41.88 -4.73
C GLU A 316 2.59 41.63 -4.95
N GLY A 317 2.18 40.36 -5.06
CA GLY A 317 0.78 39.94 -5.24
C GLY A 317 0.32 39.91 -6.70
N THR A 318 1.21 40.12 -7.67
CA THR A 318 0.90 40.07 -9.10
C THR A 318 0.85 38.62 -9.59
N GLU A 319 -0.22 38.29 -10.30
CA GLU A 319 -0.43 36.98 -10.92
C GLU A 319 0.57 36.73 -12.06
N ILE A 320 1.13 35.53 -12.11
CA ILE A 320 1.96 35.09 -13.24
C ILE A 320 1.02 34.61 -14.35
N LYS A 321 1.29 34.98 -15.61
CA LYS A 321 0.43 34.66 -16.75
C LYS A 321 1.18 33.88 -17.81
N ASP A 322 0.50 32.93 -18.44
CA ASP A 322 0.90 32.31 -19.69
C ASP A 322 0.00 32.85 -20.80
N GLY A 323 0.54 33.77 -21.61
CA GLY A 323 -0.25 34.59 -22.53
C GLY A 323 -1.21 35.54 -21.78
N GLN A 324 -2.52 35.39 -22.01
CA GLN A 324 -3.56 36.22 -21.37
C GLN A 324 -4.16 35.59 -20.10
N THR A 325 -3.86 34.33 -19.82
CA THR A 325 -4.44 33.54 -18.74
C THR A 325 -3.52 33.49 -17.53
N VAL A 326 -4.09 33.55 -16.33
CA VAL A 326 -3.37 33.33 -15.06
C VAL A 326 -2.85 31.90 -15.05
N LEU A 327 -1.56 31.74 -14.75
CA LEU A 327 -0.90 30.46 -14.67
C LEU A 327 -1.40 29.71 -13.43
N GLN A 328 -2.04 28.57 -13.66
CA GLN A 328 -2.46 27.63 -12.63
C GLN A 328 -1.73 26.31 -12.83
N LEU A 329 -1.19 25.76 -11.74
CA LEU A 329 -0.45 24.50 -11.77
C LEU A 329 -1.36 23.40 -11.25
N LYS A 330 -1.66 22.42 -12.10
CA LYS A 330 -2.50 21.29 -11.72
C LYS A 330 -1.64 20.04 -11.53
N THR A 331 -1.83 19.31 -10.43
CA THR A 331 -1.11 18.06 -10.19
C THR A 331 -1.61 16.95 -11.12
N ASN A 332 -0.66 16.15 -11.62
CA ASN A 332 -0.94 14.96 -12.42
C ASN A 332 -1.27 13.74 -11.53
N SER A 333 -1.42 12.55 -12.13
CA SER A 333 -1.68 11.27 -11.43
C SER A 333 -0.65 10.88 -10.38
N GLU A 334 0.58 11.40 -10.48
CA GLU A 334 1.68 11.18 -9.52
C GLU A 334 1.72 12.27 -8.44
N GLY A 335 0.71 13.16 -8.39
CA GLY A 335 0.67 14.27 -7.43
C GLY A 335 1.69 15.36 -7.71
N ILE A 336 2.23 15.40 -8.93
CA ILE A 336 3.29 16.35 -9.31
C ILE A 336 2.69 17.48 -10.15
N ALA A 337 3.00 18.72 -9.78
CA ALA A 337 2.79 19.88 -10.63
C ALA A 337 4.12 20.60 -10.82
N ASN A 338 4.44 21.05 -12.04
CA ASN A 338 5.68 21.76 -12.30
C ASN A 338 5.48 22.91 -13.29
N VAL A 339 6.29 23.96 -13.15
CA VAL A 339 6.44 25.05 -14.11
C VAL A 339 7.92 25.32 -14.31
N LYS A 340 8.30 25.62 -15.55
CA LYS A 340 9.64 26.04 -15.96
C LYS A 340 9.54 27.43 -16.57
N GLY A 341 10.63 28.18 -16.63
CA GLY A 341 10.69 29.50 -17.27
C GLY A 341 10.39 30.68 -16.34
N LEU A 342 10.34 30.51 -15.02
CA LEU A 342 10.01 31.61 -14.10
C LEU A 342 11.12 32.70 -14.10
N PRO A 343 10.77 33.99 -14.21
CA PRO A 343 11.73 35.08 -14.05
C PRO A 343 12.44 35.06 -12.68
N VAL A 344 13.61 35.70 -12.60
CA VAL A 344 14.29 35.93 -11.31
C VAL A 344 13.40 36.79 -10.42
N GLY A 345 13.13 36.34 -9.20
CA GLY A 345 12.23 37.01 -8.27
C GLY A 345 11.79 36.13 -7.12
N ASN A 346 11.00 36.70 -6.21
CA ASN A 346 10.37 35.96 -5.12
C ASN A 346 8.91 35.68 -5.48
N TYR A 347 8.45 34.49 -5.13
CA TYR A 347 7.14 33.96 -5.49
C TYR A 347 6.42 33.40 -4.28
N THR A 348 5.09 33.39 -4.38
CA THR A 348 4.20 32.66 -3.49
C THR A 348 3.39 31.66 -4.29
N VAL A 349 3.23 30.47 -3.73
CA VAL A 349 2.33 29.45 -4.25
C VAL A 349 1.23 29.18 -3.23
N LYS A 350 0.00 29.13 -3.71
CA LYS A 350 -1.18 28.87 -2.89
C LYS A 350 -1.99 27.75 -3.51
N GLU A 351 -2.35 26.74 -2.72
CA GLU A 351 -3.35 25.77 -3.14
C GLU A 351 -4.72 26.45 -3.19
N ILE A 352 -5.40 26.40 -4.33
CA ILE A 352 -6.68 27.07 -4.56
C ILE A 352 -7.84 26.12 -4.85
N SER A 353 -7.54 24.85 -5.14
CA SER A 353 -8.55 23.81 -5.31
C SER A 353 -7.92 22.45 -5.04
N ALA A 354 -8.69 21.57 -4.42
CA ALA A 354 -8.35 20.17 -4.26
C ALA A 354 -9.57 19.31 -4.67
N PRO A 355 -9.35 18.04 -5.03
CA PRO A 355 -10.45 17.10 -5.26
C PRO A 355 -11.38 16.99 -4.05
N ASP A 356 -12.65 16.64 -4.29
CA ASP A 356 -13.68 16.56 -3.24
C ASP A 356 -13.35 15.58 -2.11
N TRP A 357 -12.46 14.61 -2.35
CA TRP A 357 -12.01 13.62 -1.38
C TRP A 357 -10.91 14.09 -0.44
N ILE A 358 -10.39 15.30 -0.65
CA ILE A 358 -9.40 15.94 0.20
C ILE A 358 -10.09 16.92 1.15
N ASP A 359 -9.66 16.92 2.40
CA ASP A 359 -10.03 17.94 3.37
C ASP A 359 -9.22 19.21 3.06
N PHE A 360 -9.89 20.16 2.40
CA PHE A 360 -9.28 21.40 1.91
C PHE A 360 -10.22 22.57 2.19
N ASP A 361 -9.68 23.58 2.85
CA ASP A 361 -10.33 24.86 3.08
C ASP A 361 -9.53 25.96 2.37
N LEU A 362 -10.12 26.52 1.32
CA LEU A 362 -9.52 27.59 0.53
C LEU A 362 -9.16 28.83 1.38
N LEU A 363 -9.98 29.15 2.39
CA LEU A 363 -9.80 30.35 3.20
C LEU A 363 -8.61 30.22 4.16
N ASN A 364 -8.33 29.00 4.61
CA ASN A 364 -7.24 28.66 5.52
C ASN A 364 -6.03 28.00 4.83
N SER A 365 -6.05 27.91 3.49
CA SER A 365 -4.96 27.34 2.69
C SER A 365 -3.65 28.13 2.87
N PRO A 366 -2.55 27.48 3.29
CA PRO A 366 -1.29 28.17 3.58
C PRO A 366 -0.58 28.60 2.29
N GLU A 367 0.00 29.80 2.31
CA GLU A 367 0.86 30.29 1.24
C GLU A 367 2.32 29.90 1.51
N LYS A 368 2.95 29.26 0.53
CA LYS A 368 4.37 28.91 0.60
C LYS A 368 5.17 29.88 -0.25
N GLN A 369 6.30 30.35 0.28
CA GLN A 369 7.19 31.26 -0.44
C GLN A 369 8.41 30.52 -0.96
N PHE A 370 8.89 30.94 -2.12
CA PHE A 370 10.18 30.51 -2.67
C PHE A 370 10.79 31.63 -3.53
N SER A 371 12.06 31.50 -3.88
CA SER A 371 12.76 32.47 -4.72
C SER A 371 13.44 31.77 -5.89
N VAL A 372 13.40 32.43 -7.05
CA VAL A 372 14.17 32.07 -8.24
C VAL A 372 15.28 33.09 -8.37
N SER A 373 16.53 32.65 -8.33
CA SER A 373 17.69 33.52 -8.50
C SER A 373 18.37 33.29 -9.84
N ALA A 374 19.12 34.27 -10.34
CA ALA A 374 19.91 34.10 -11.57
C ALA A 374 20.96 32.99 -11.44
N SER A 375 21.40 32.68 -10.22
CA SER A 375 22.34 31.61 -9.90
C SER A 375 21.68 30.24 -9.66
N ASP A 376 20.34 30.15 -9.78
CA ASP A 376 19.61 28.93 -9.47
C ASP A 376 19.76 27.89 -10.59
N THR A 377 20.40 26.75 -10.28
CA THR A 377 20.74 25.70 -11.25
C THR A 377 19.95 24.40 -11.03
N GLU A 378 19.31 24.24 -9.86
CA GLU A 378 18.57 23.04 -9.47
C GLU A 378 17.04 23.24 -9.46
N GLY A 379 16.58 24.50 -9.45
CA GLY A 379 15.16 24.83 -9.32
C GLY A 379 14.65 24.57 -7.90
N THR A 380 13.39 24.92 -7.63
CA THR A 380 12.79 24.79 -6.30
C THR A 380 11.88 23.55 -6.23
N LEU A 381 12.06 22.72 -5.19
CA LEU A 381 11.14 21.63 -4.81
C LEU A 381 10.31 22.01 -3.58
N LEU A 382 8.99 21.95 -3.68
CA LEU A 382 8.05 22.15 -2.56
C LEU A 382 7.21 20.89 -2.32
N SER A 383 7.22 20.39 -1.08
CA SER A 383 6.28 19.34 -0.63
C SER A 383 5.07 19.98 0.03
N VAL A 384 3.87 19.58 -0.36
CA VAL A 384 2.58 20.04 0.19
C VAL A 384 1.75 18.81 0.56
N GLU A 385 1.05 18.86 1.68
CA GLU A 385 0.32 17.71 2.24
C GLU A 385 -1.09 18.15 2.67
N ASN A 386 -2.10 17.32 2.40
CA ASN A 386 -3.45 17.49 2.98
C ASN A 386 -3.93 16.18 3.60
N LYS A 387 -4.94 16.28 4.47
CA LYS A 387 -5.69 15.15 4.99
C LYS A 387 -6.76 14.71 3.97
N ALA A 388 -7.06 13.42 3.94
CA ALA A 388 -8.23 12.92 3.23
C ALA A 388 -9.51 13.17 4.05
N LYS A 389 -10.65 13.34 3.39
CA LYS A 389 -11.94 13.42 4.09
C LYS A 389 -12.33 12.06 4.62
N ASN A 390 -12.57 12.00 5.93
CA ASN A 390 -13.15 10.86 6.59
C ASN A 390 -14.61 11.16 6.99
N ILE A 391 -15.38 10.10 7.14
CA ILE A 391 -16.71 10.12 7.73
C ILE A 391 -16.80 9.14 8.88
N GLU A 392 -17.90 9.24 9.61
CA GLU A 392 -18.31 8.28 10.61
C GLU A 392 -19.64 7.66 10.17
N VAL A 393 -19.78 6.36 10.40
CA VAL A 393 -21.05 5.65 10.26
C VAL A 393 -21.43 5.11 11.62
N SER A 394 -22.49 5.66 12.18
CA SER A 394 -23.05 5.21 13.46
C SER A 394 -24.52 4.85 13.31
N GLY A 395 -24.99 3.97 14.18
CA GLY A 395 -26.33 3.44 14.16
C GLY A 395 -26.71 2.80 15.49
N THR A 396 -27.96 2.35 15.56
CA THR A 396 -28.50 1.68 16.74
C THR A 396 -29.20 0.39 16.34
N LYS A 397 -29.25 -0.55 17.28
CA LYS A 397 -30.08 -1.73 17.22
C LYS A 397 -31.33 -1.51 18.07
N VAL A 398 -32.49 -1.69 17.44
CA VAL A 398 -33.81 -1.63 18.07
C VAL A 398 -34.40 -3.04 18.13
N TRP A 399 -34.98 -3.36 19.28
CA TRP A 399 -35.75 -4.57 19.50
C TRP A 399 -37.23 -4.20 19.62
N ASP A 400 -38.05 -4.77 18.74
CA ASP A 400 -39.50 -4.63 18.73
C ASP A 400 -40.13 -5.98 19.06
N ASP A 401 -40.07 -6.35 20.35
CA ASP A 401 -40.35 -7.69 20.87
C ASP A 401 -41.12 -7.66 22.20
N ASN A 402 -41.89 -6.60 22.44
CA ASN A 402 -42.65 -6.36 23.67
C ASN A 402 -41.83 -6.50 24.96
N ASP A 403 -40.65 -5.86 24.98
CA ASP A 403 -39.68 -5.92 26.08
C ASP A 403 -39.20 -7.35 26.40
N ASP A 404 -38.88 -8.11 25.34
CA ASP A 404 -38.44 -9.50 25.43
C ASP A 404 -39.41 -10.41 26.20
N GLN A 405 -40.72 -10.23 25.98
CA GLN A 405 -41.79 -10.97 26.67
C GLN A 405 -41.56 -12.49 26.67
N ASP A 406 -41.11 -13.01 25.52
CA ASP A 406 -40.94 -14.43 25.26
C ASP A 406 -39.50 -14.90 25.60
N GLY A 407 -38.60 -14.01 26.04
CA GLY A 407 -37.24 -14.34 26.49
C GLY A 407 -36.32 -14.88 25.39
N LEU A 408 -36.57 -14.48 24.15
CA LEU A 408 -35.86 -14.94 22.95
C LEU A 408 -34.73 -13.99 22.53
N ARG A 409 -34.64 -12.80 23.11
CA ARG A 409 -33.64 -11.81 22.73
C ARG A 409 -32.22 -12.33 23.03
N PRO A 410 -31.32 -12.40 22.05
CA PRO A 410 -29.94 -12.79 22.29
C PRO A 410 -29.17 -11.73 23.07
N THR A 411 -28.11 -12.14 23.76
CA THR A 411 -27.25 -11.24 24.55
C THR A 411 -26.35 -10.34 23.70
N SER A 412 -26.15 -10.67 22.42
CA SER A 412 -25.36 -9.87 21.49
C SER A 412 -25.80 -10.12 20.05
N ILE A 413 -25.48 -9.16 19.19
CA ILE A 413 -25.52 -9.32 17.74
C ILE A 413 -24.18 -8.91 17.14
N LYS A 414 -23.98 -9.23 15.86
CA LYS A 414 -22.81 -8.76 15.10
C LYS A 414 -23.29 -7.90 13.93
N VAL A 415 -22.85 -6.66 13.89
CA VAL A 415 -23.14 -5.70 12.82
C VAL A 415 -21.94 -5.62 11.89
N ASN A 416 -22.15 -5.81 10.60
CA ASN A 416 -21.12 -5.63 9.59
C ASN A 416 -21.21 -4.22 9.00
N LEU A 417 -20.06 -3.59 8.78
CA LEU A 417 -19.92 -2.41 7.94
C LEU A 417 -19.52 -2.86 6.53
N LEU A 418 -20.29 -2.44 5.55
CA LEU A 418 -20.01 -2.69 4.14
C LEU A 418 -19.54 -1.40 3.47
N ALA A 419 -18.48 -1.52 2.68
CA ALA A 419 -18.06 -0.50 1.73
C ALA A 419 -18.34 -1.02 0.32
N ASN A 420 -19.19 -0.31 -0.43
CA ASN A 420 -19.63 -0.71 -1.78
C ASN A 420 -20.11 -2.17 -1.85
N GLY A 421 -20.88 -2.60 -0.83
CA GLY A 421 -21.44 -3.95 -0.74
C GLY A 421 -20.47 -5.05 -0.30
N THR A 422 -19.24 -4.70 0.11
CA THR A 422 -18.27 -5.67 0.67
C THR A 422 -18.04 -5.41 2.14
N VAL A 423 -18.13 -6.45 2.98
CA VAL A 423 -17.82 -6.36 4.41
C VAL A 423 -16.35 -5.98 4.60
N ILE A 424 -16.09 -4.86 5.28
CA ILE A 424 -14.74 -4.36 5.58
C ILE A 424 -14.42 -4.34 7.07
N ASN A 425 -15.45 -4.31 7.92
CA ASN A 425 -15.32 -4.30 9.37
C ASN A 425 -16.58 -4.89 10.01
N SER A 426 -16.50 -5.26 11.29
CA SER A 426 -17.65 -5.74 12.05
C SER A 426 -17.50 -5.38 13.52
N GLN A 427 -18.62 -5.06 14.17
CA GLN A 427 -18.69 -4.77 15.60
C GLN A 427 -19.70 -5.72 16.26
N THR A 428 -19.31 -6.29 17.40
CA THR A 428 -20.27 -6.97 18.29
C THR A 428 -20.97 -5.90 19.12
N VAL A 429 -22.30 -5.95 19.16
CA VAL A 429 -23.14 -4.98 19.87
C VAL A 429 -23.91 -5.72 20.95
N THR A 430 -23.88 -5.18 22.16
CA THR A 430 -24.50 -5.76 23.36
C THR A 430 -25.39 -4.73 24.06
N ALA A 431 -26.09 -5.17 25.11
CA ALA A 431 -26.83 -4.27 25.98
C ALA A 431 -25.92 -3.27 26.73
N ASP A 432 -24.67 -3.64 27.03
CA ASP A 432 -23.70 -2.75 27.70
C ASP A 432 -23.30 -1.55 26.82
N ASP A 433 -23.47 -1.67 25.50
CA ASP A 433 -23.20 -0.61 24.51
C ASP A 433 -24.45 0.27 24.25
N ASP A 434 -25.49 0.15 25.08
CA ASP A 434 -26.83 0.71 24.83
C ASP A 434 -27.37 0.36 23.43
N TRP A 435 -27.02 -0.84 22.95
CA TRP A 435 -27.32 -1.30 21.59
C TRP A 435 -26.88 -0.33 20.48
N SER A 436 -25.81 0.43 20.70
CA SER A 436 -25.25 1.39 19.75
C SER A 436 -23.93 0.93 19.15
N TYR A 437 -23.59 1.43 17.96
CA TYR A 437 -22.32 1.15 17.31
C TYR A 437 -21.84 2.31 16.46
N SER A 438 -20.52 2.41 16.26
CA SER A 438 -19.90 3.47 15.46
C SER A 438 -18.61 2.98 14.81
N PHE A 439 -18.45 3.33 13.54
CA PHE A 439 -17.26 3.13 12.76
C PHE A 439 -16.68 4.50 12.35
N THR A 440 -15.54 4.85 12.93
CA THR A 440 -14.85 6.14 12.71
C THR A 440 -13.73 6.04 11.68
N ASP A 441 -13.21 7.19 11.26
CA ASP A 441 -12.05 7.29 10.34
C ASP A 441 -12.23 6.55 9.02
N LEU A 442 -13.48 6.48 8.54
CA LEU A 442 -13.81 5.81 7.30
C LEU A 442 -13.50 6.75 6.12
N PRO A 443 -12.69 6.35 5.14
CA PRO A 443 -12.41 7.18 3.98
C PRO A 443 -13.71 7.45 3.23
N LYS A 444 -14.02 8.72 2.92
CA LYS A 444 -15.26 9.05 2.20
C LYS A 444 -15.22 8.59 0.73
N TYR A 445 -14.02 8.49 0.16
CA TYR A 445 -13.82 8.16 -1.25
C TYR A 445 -12.69 7.14 -1.43
N ALA A 446 -12.79 6.30 -2.47
CA ALA A 446 -11.71 5.44 -2.95
C ALA A 446 -11.48 5.71 -4.43
N ASN A 447 -10.22 5.98 -4.83
CA ASN A 447 -9.83 6.28 -6.22
C ASN A 447 -10.69 7.38 -6.88
N GLY A 448 -11.05 8.42 -6.12
CA GLY A 448 -11.86 9.53 -6.60
C GLY A 448 -13.38 9.29 -6.69
N SER A 449 -13.88 8.11 -6.30
CA SER A 449 -15.32 7.81 -6.24
C SER A 449 -15.80 7.70 -4.80
N GLU A 450 -17.00 8.20 -4.49
CA GLU A 450 -17.59 8.15 -3.14
C GLU A 450 -17.86 6.69 -2.76
N ILE A 451 -17.53 6.32 -1.53
CA ILE A 451 -17.78 4.98 -1.01
C ILE A 451 -19.19 4.95 -0.42
N ALA A 452 -20.03 4.07 -0.93
CA ALA A 452 -21.33 3.80 -0.33
C ALA A 452 -21.14 2.91 0.90
N TYR A 453 -21.30 3.50 2.09
CA TYR A 453 -21.32 2.74 3.33
C TYR A 453 -22.73 2.34 3.71
N THR A 454 -22.91 1.07 4.00
CA THR A 454 -24.15 0.50 4.54
C THR A 454 -23.82 -0.44 5.68
N VAL A 455 -24.83 -0.78 6.46
CA VAL A 455 -24.74 -1.72 7.57
C VAL A 455 -25.65 -2.90 7.30
N GLU A 456 -25.30 -4.05 7.83
CA GLU A 456 -26.20 -5.21 7.88
C GLU A 456 -25.97 -5.97 9.19
N GLU A 457 -26.99 -6.70 9.64
CA GLU A 457 -26.84 -7.67 10.72
C GLU A 457 -26.26 -8.97 10.14
N ALA A 458 -25.18 -9.47 10.74
CA ALA A 458 -24.46 -10.64 10.21
C ALA A 458 -25.33 -11.91 10.21
N ASN A 459 -26.23 -12.06 11.18
CA ASN A 459 -27.23 -13.11 11.25
C ASN A 459 -28.46 -12.59 11.99
N THR A 460 -29.64 -12.81 11.40
CA THR A 460 -30.91 -12.58 12.09
C THR A 460 -31.09 -13.64 13.19
N PRO A 461 -31.35 -13.25 14.45
CA PRO A 461 -31.65 -14.17 15.54
C PRO A 461 -32.87 -15.04 15.25
N ASP A 462 -32.88 -16.26 15.78
CA ASP A 462 -34.00 -17.18 15.65
C ASP A 462 -35.29 -16.58 16.23
N GLY A 463 -36.40 -16.70 15.49
CA GLY A 463 -37.69 -16.14 15.90
C GLY A 463 -37.90 -14.66 15.58
N TYR A 464 -36.91 -13.98 15.00
CA TYR A 464 -37.00 -12.57 14.60
C TYR A 464 -37.04 -12.39 13.08
N THR A 465 -37.64 -11.27 12.66
CA THR A 465 -37.44 -10.69 11.33
C THR A 465 -36.61 -9.41 11.45
N SER A 466 -35.64 -9.22 10.56
CA SER A 466 -34.75 -8.05 10.58
C SER A 466 -35.03 -7.09 9.43
N VAL A 467 -35.01 -5.79 9.72
CA VAL A 467 -35.11 -4.70 8.76
C VAL A 467 -34.00 -3.69 9.04
N VAL A 468 -33.35 -3.20 7.98
CA VAL A 468 -32.36 -2.11 8.07
C VAL A 468 -32.92 -0.86 7.42
N ASP A 469 -33.03 0.23 8.18
CA ASP A 469 -33.41 1.56 7.69
C ASP A 469 -32.28 2.56 7.94
N GLY A 470 -31.57 2.94 6.86
CA GLY A 470 -30.34 3.72 6.94
C GLY A 470 -29.25 2.96 7.70
N THR A 471 -29.03 3.33 8.97
CA THR A 471 -28.12 2.65 9.90
C THR A 471 -28.82 2.08 11.13
N THR A 472 -30.15 2.20 11.22
CA THR A 472 -30.91 1.56 12.28
C THR A 472 -31.24 0.13 11.87
N ILE A 473 -30.88 -0.83 12.70
CA ILE A 473 -31.26 -2.23 12.53
C ILE A 473 -32.42 -2.48 13.50
N THR A 474 -33.55 -2.94 13.00
CA THR A 474 -34.71 -3.30 13.82
C THR A 474 -34.97 -4.79 13.68
N ASN A 475 -34.96 -5.50 14.79
CA ASN A 475 -35.44 -6.87 14.84
C ASN A 475 -36.80 -6.90 15.52
N THR A 476 -37.79 -7.42 14.81
CA THR A 476 -39.16 -7.55 15.28
C THR A 476 -39.47 -9.00 15.60
N HIS A 477 -40.09 -9.22 16.75
CA HIS A 477 -40.67 -10.50 17.16
C HIS A 477 -42.11 -10.25 17.60
N ILE A 478 -43.04 -11.04 17.06
CA ILE A 478 -44.46 -10.99 17.45
C ILE A 478 -44.65 -12.02 18.55
N PRO A 479 -44.93 -11.60 19.81
CA PRO A 479 -45.03 -12.54 20.93
C PRO A 479 -46.15 -13.56 20.74
N GLU A 480 -45.96 -14.76 21.30
CA GLU A 480 -46.97 -15.81 21.24
C GLU A 480 -48.20 -15.47 22.09
N THR A 481 -49.38 -15.80 21.57
CA THR A 481 -50.66 -15.69 22.29
C THR A 481 -51.35 -17.05 22.43
N THR A 482 -52.25 -17.14 23.40
CA THR A 482 -53.09 -18.30 23.71
C THR A 482 -54.54 -17.86 23.96
N GLU A 483 -55.43 -18.83 24.16
CA GLU A 483 -56.83 -18.60 24.51
C GLU A 483 -57.28 -19.50 25.66
N VAL A 484 -58.20 -19.00 26.46
CA VAL A 484 -58.85 -19.75 27.55
C VAL A 484 -60.35 -19.69 27.34
N SER A 485 -60.98 -20.85 27.18
CA SER A 485 -62.43 -20.97 27.05
C SER A 485 -62.99 -22.05 27.97
N GLY A 486 -64.22 -21.84 28.41
CA GLY A 486 -64.87 -22.70 29.38
C GLY A 486 -66.39 -22.63 29.29
N THR A 487 -67.03 -23.59 29.95
CA THR A 487 -68.49 -23.67 30.07
C THR A 487 -68.91 -23.75 31.52
N LYS A 488 -70.07 -23.19 31.80
CA LYS A 488 -70.75 -23.26 33.08
C LYS A 488 -71.85 -24.33 33.02
N THR A 489 -71.75 -25.30 33.91
CA THR A 489 -72.76 -26.33 34.12
C THR A 489 -73.49 -26.11 35.45
N TRP A 490 -74.83 -26.23 35.41
CA TRP A 490 -75.69 -26.17 36.58
C TRP A 490 -76.20 -27.58 36.94
N ASN A 491 -75.92 -28.02 38.16
CA ASN A 491 -76.41 -29.28 38.72
C ASN A 491 -77.45 -28.98 39.82
N ASP A 492 -78.64 -28.60 39.37
CA ASP A 492 -79.75 -28.05 40.19
C ASP A 492 -81.12 -28.59 39.78
N SER A 493 -81.16 -29.72 39.07
CA SER A 493 -82.38 -30.34 38.53
C SER A 493 -83.20 -29.40 37.62
N ASP A 494 -82.50 -28.69 36.73
CA ASP A 494 -83.10 -27.71 35.80
C ASP A 494 -83.80 -26.55 36.52
N ASP A 495 -83.08 -25.98 37.50
CA ASP A 495 -83.53 -24.86 38.34
C ASP A 495 -84.90 -25.12 39.02
N GLN A 496 -85.13 -26.35 39.50
CA GLN A 496 -86.39 -26.77 40.13
C GLN A 496 -86.87 -25.81 41.24
N ASP A 497 -85.92 -25.27 42.01
CA ASP A 497 -86.19 -24.43 43.18
C ASP A 497 -86.14 -22.91 42.88
N GLY A 498 -85.88 -22.53 41.62
CA GLY A 498 -85.81 -21.12 41.18
C GLY A 498 -84.72 -20.34 41.91
N LYS A 499 -83.57 -20.98 42.15
CA LYS A 499 -82.43 -20.43 42.91
C LYS A 499 -81.22 -20.11 42.06
N ARG A 500 -81.22 -20.53 40.79
CA ARG A 500 -80.16 -20.17 39.85
C ARG A 500 -80.15 -18.64 39.65
N PRO A 501 -78.98 -17.97 39.79
CA PRO A 501 -78.87 -16.56 39.47
C PRO A 501 -78.98 -16.32 37.96
N GLU A 502 -79.33 -15.11 37.56
CA GLU A 502 -79.40 -14.71 36.14
C GLU A 502 -78.02 -14.59 35.48
N THR A 503 -76.99 -14.31 36.28
CA THR A 503 -75.61 -14.11 35.84
C THR A 503 -74.63 -14.66 36.88
N ILE A 504 -73.45 -15.06 36.43
CA ILE A 504 -72.28 -15.33 37.26
C ILE A 504 -71.13 -14.46 36.77
N LYS A 505 -70.13 -14.24 37.63
CA LYS A 505 -68.90 -13.55 37.25
C LYS A 505 -67.73 -14.54 37.30
N VAL A 506 -67.11 -14.77 36.15
CA VAL A 506 -65.92 -15.61 35.99
C VAL A 506 -64.70 -14.71 35.94
N HIS A 507 -63.69 -15.02 36.73
CA HIS A 507 -62.41 -14.32 36.77
C HIS A 507 -61.33 -15.19 36.10
N LEU A 508 -60.53 -14.59 35.23
CA LEU A 508 -59.34 -15.19 34.64
C LEU A 508 -58.11 -14.72 35.42
N LEU A 509 -57.32 -15.67 35.90
CA LEU A 509 -56.10 -15.41 36.64
C LEU A 509 -54.89 -15.82 35.81
N ALA A 510 -53.89 -14.95 35.72
CA ALA A 510 -52.57 -15.22 35.15
C ALA A 510 -51.56 -15.34 36.29
N ASN A 511 -50.92 -16.51 36.43
CA ASN A 511 -50.02 -16.81 37.55
C ASN A 511 -50.64 -16.50 38.94
N GLY A 512 -51.96 -16.73 39.04
CA GLY A 512 -52.76 -16.51 40.24
C GLY A 512 -53.22 -15.07 40.49
N THR A 513 -52.90 -14.11 39.60
CA THR A 513 -53.38 -12.73 39.67
C THR A 513 -54.50 -12.51 38.67
N GLU A 514 -55.63 -11.92 39.07
CA GLU A 514 -56.73 -11.61 38.16
C GLU A 514 -56.28 -10.63 37.07
N VAL A 515 -56.55 -10.98 35.80
CA VAL A 515 -56.22 -10.16 34.62
C VAL A 515 -57.44 -9.79 33.78
N ALA A 516 -58.53 -10.55 33.90
CA ALA A 516 -59.79 -10.25 33.24
C ALA A 516 -60.95 -10.90 34.01
N SER A 517 -62.17 -10.42 33.78
CA SER A 517 -63.38 -11.12 34.19
C SER A 517 -64.49 -10.97 33.15
N GLN A 518 -65.41 -11.92 33.14
CA GLN A 518 -66.54 -11.95 32.23
C GLN A 518 -67.82 -12.33 32.98
N GLU A 519 -68.89 -11.56 32.77
CA GLU A 519 -70.23 -11.96 33.19
C GLU A 519 -70.78 -13.00 32.20
N VAL A 520 -71.33 -14.08 32.74
CA VAL A 520 -71.83 -15.23 31.98
C VAL A 520 -73.29 -15.47 32.32
N THR A 521 -74.13 -15.55 31.30
CA THR A 521 -75.59 -15.66 31.43
C THR A 521 -76.12 -16.82 30.60
N ALA A 522 -77.43 -17.07 30.70
CA ALA A 522 -78.10 -18.02 29.83
C ALA A 522 -78.04 -17.62 28.34
N ASP A 523 -77.99 -16.33 28.02
CA ASP A 523 -77.94 -15.83 26.63
C ASP A 523 -76.62 -16.19 25.93
N SER A 524 -75.51 -16.30 26.67
CA SER A 524 -74.24 -16.80 26.14
C SER A 524 -74.17 -18.34 26.11
N ASN A 525 -75.30 -19.02 26.31
CA ASN A 525 -75.38 -20.46 26.55
C ASN A 525 -74.43 -20.92 27.67
N TRP A 526 -74.25 -20.08 28.70
CA TRP A 526 -73.35 -20.37 29.81
C TRP A 526 -71.91 -20.66 29.37
N SER A 527 -71.43 -20.00 28.32
CA SER A 527 -70.05 -20.11 27.81
C SER A 527 -69.30 -18.79 27.92
N TYR A 528 -67.98 -18.87 28.02
CA TYR A 528 -67.07 -17.72 28.07
C TYR A 528 -65.74 -18.02 27.38
N SER A 529 -65.04 -16.98 26.94
CA SER A 529 -63.77 -17.08 26.23
C SER A 529 -62.95 -15.81 26.39
N PHE A 530 -61.66 -16.00 26.66
CA PHE A 530 -60.64 -14.96 26.70
C PHE A 530 -59.60 -15.27 25.63
N THR A 531 -59.45 -14.38 24.65
CA THR A 531 -58.58 -14.56 23.48
C THR A 531 -57.40 -13.60 23.53
N GLU A 532 -56.37 -13.83 22.69
CA GLU A 532 -55.18 -12.97 22.58
C GLU A 532 -54.43 -12.80 23.92
N LEU A 533 -54.44 -13.84 24.75
CA LEU A 533 -53.75 -13.85 26.02
C LEU A 533 -52.25 -14.06 25.79
N PRO A 534 -51.34 -13.31 26.43
CA PRO A 534 -49.91 -13.57 26.31
C PRO A 534 -49.60 -15.00 26.77
N LYS A 535 -48.82 -15.76 26.00
CA LYS A 535 -48.44 -17.11 26.39
C LYS A 535 -47.28 -17.11 27.38
N TYR A 536 -46.36 -16.15 27.25
CA TYR A 536 -45.18 -16.00 28.09
C TYR A 536 -45.19 -14.66 28.82
N ALA A 537 -44.55 -14.61 29.98
CA ALA A 537 -44.16 -13.39 30.67
C ALA A 537 -42.71 -13.57 31.14
N ASN A 538 -41.83 -12.63 30.79
CA ASN A 538 -40.41 -12.67 31.12
C ASN A 538 -39.75 -14.01 30.72
N GLY A 539 -40.07 -14.53 29.54
CA GLY A 539 -39.53 -15.78 29.00
C GLY A 539 -40.12 -17.07 29.57
N SER A 540 -41.14 -17.00 30.43
CA SER A 540 -41.76 -18.19 31.03
C SER A 540 -43.26 -18.27 30.81
N GLU A 541 -43.75 -19.49 30.61
CA GLU A 541 -45.15 -19.73 30.25
C GLU A 541 -46.10 -19.32 31.39
N ILE A 542 -47.14 -18.56 31.05
CA ILE A 542 -48.14 -18.09 32.00
C ILE A 542 -49.11 -19.22 32.31
N VAL A 543 -49.30 -19.50 33.60
CA VAL A 543 -50.33 -20.45 34.05
C VAL A 543 -51.65 -19.71 34.20
N TYR A 544 -52.58 -19.98 33.29
CA TYR A 544 -53.95 -19.46 33.37
C TYR A 544 -54.88 -20.39 34.15
N THR A 545 -55.67 -19.82 35.06
CA THR A 545 -56.75 -20.48 35.81
C THR A 545 -58.01 -19.61 35.83
N VAL A 546 -59.15 -20.20 36.22
CA VAL A 546 -60.42 -19.49 36.36
C VAL A 546 -61.00 -19.67 37.75
N THR A 547 -61.65 -18.62 38.26
CA THR A 547 -62.48 -18.69 39.47
C THR A 547 -63.85 -18.07 39.22
N GLU A 548 -64.80 -18.35 40.11
CA GLU A 548 -66.14 -17.77 40.11
C GLU A 548 -66.41 -17.07 41.44
N ASP A 549 -67.16 -15.97 41.41
CA ASP A 549 -67.82 -15.43 42.58
C ASP A 549 -68.74 -16.49 43.24
N ALA A 550 -68.65 -16.64 44.55
CA ALA A 550 -69.46 -17.60 45.29
C ALA A 550 -70.96 -17.34 45.07
N VAL A 551 -71.64 -18.38 44.58
CA VAL A 551 -73.09 -18.37 44.41
C VAL A 551 -73.74 -18.94 45.67
N ALA A 552 -74.60 -18.15 46.32
CA ALA A 552 -75.29 -18.55 47.55
C ALA A 552 -76.09 -19.86 47.35
N ASP A 553 -76.05 -20.77 48.34
CA ASP A 553 -76.65 -22.12 48.27
C ASP A 553 -76.05 -23.06 47.21
N TYR A 554 -74.91 -22.72 46.59
CA TYR A 554 -74.23 -23.58 45.61
C TYR A 554 -72.80 -23.93 46.04
N THR A 555 -72.37 -25.12 45.65
CA THR A 555 -70.98 -25.57 45.75
C THR A 555 -70.34 -25.55 44.36
N THR A 556 -69.24 -24.82 44.21
CA THR A 556 -68.48 -24.69 42.95
C THR A 556 -67.38 -25.75 42.86
N THR A 557 -67.19 -26.30 41.66
CA THR A 557 -66.09 -27.21 41.30
C THR A 557 -65.55 -26.85 39.92
N TYR A 558 -64.28 -27.16 39.68
CA TYR A 558 -63.56 -26.85 38.45
C TYR A 558 -63.03 -28.13 37.80
N ASP A 559 -63.20 -28.26 36.49
CA ASP A 559 -62.55 -29.28 35.65
C ASP A 559 -61.84 -28.58 34.48
N GLY A 560 -60.54 -28.34 34.67
CA GLY A 560 -59.79 -27.40 33.83
C GLY A 560 -60.42 -26.02 33.90
N TYR A 561 -60.92 -25.53 32.76
CA TYR A 561 -61.63 -24.26 32.64
C TYR A 561 -63.15 -24.40 32.70
N ASN A 562 -63.72 -25.58 32.92
CA ASN A 562 -65.17 -25.72 33.08
C ASN A 562 -65.58 -25.55 34.54
N ILE A 563 -66.66 -24.81 34.76
CA ILE A 563 -67.18 -24.50 36.09
C ILE A 563 -68.49 -25.28 36.29
N THR A 564 -68.62 -26.00 37.40
CA THR A 564 -69.87 -26.67 37.77
C THR A 564 -70.35 -26.15 39.12
N ASN A 565 -71.58 -25.61 39.16
CA ASN A 565 -72.27 -25.32 40.41
C ASN A 565 -73.32 -26.39 40.71
N SER A 566 -73.19 -27.02 41.86
CA SER A 566 -74.19 -27.97 42.38
C SER A 566 -75.04 -27.31 43.45
N TYR A 567 -76.37 -27.38 43.30
CA TYR A 567 -77.29 -26.80 44.28
C TYR A 567 -77.21 -27.59 45.60
N THR A 568 -76.76 -26.91 46.65
CA THR A 568 -76.49 -27.49 47.96
C THR A 568 -76.93 -26.48 49.03
N PRO A 569 -78.23 -26.45 49.39
CA PRO A 569 -78.79 -25.46 50.31
C PRO A 569 -77.98 -25.31 51.62
N GLY A 570 -77.64 -24.07 51.98
CA GLY A 570 -76.86 -23.72 53.16
C GLY A 570 -75.39 -24.16 53.12
N LYS A 571 -74.88 -24.51 51.93
CA LYS A 571 -73.48 -24.86 51.69
C LYS A 571 -72.84 -23.93 50.66
N THR A 572 -71.54 -23.72 50.80
CA THR A 572 -70.70 -22.91 49.91
C THR A 572 -69.35 -23.60 49.66
N SER A 573 -68.49 -22.94 48.89
CA SER A 573 -67.11 -23.34 48.61
C SER A 573 -66.15 -22.16 48.78
N ILE A 574 -64.91 -22.44 49.20
CA ILE A 574 -63.82 -21.46 49.24
C ILE A 574 -62.70 -21.95 48.33
N THR A 575 -62.26 -21.11 47.40
CA THR A 575 -61.13 -21.37 46.51
C THR A 575 -59.93 -20.56 46.98
N VAL A 576 -58.80 -21.24 47.21
CA VAL A 576 -57.51 -20.59 47.48
C VAL A 576 -56.64 -20.63 46.23
N THR A 577 -55.96 -19.52 45.96
CA THR A 577 -54.95 -19.41 44.90
C THR A 577 -53.66 -18.87 45.51
N LYS A 578 -52.52 -19.48 45.16
CA LYS A 578 -51.20 -19.00 45.59
C LYS A 578 -50.52 -18.24 44.44
N VAL A 579 -50.09 -17.02 44.75
CA VAL A 579 -49.35 -16.11 43.88
C VAL A 579 -47.90 -16.01 44.36
N TRP A 580 -46.97 -16.03 43.41
CA TRP A 580 -45.56 -15.84 43.65
C TRP A 580 -45.13 -14.51 43.00
N ASP A 581 -44.75 -13.56 43.84
CA ASP A 581 -44.30 -12.23 43.44
C ASP A 581 -42.77 -12.16 43.56
N ASP A 582 -42.09 -12.83 42.63
CA ASP A 582 -40.66 -13.13 42.66
C ASP A 582 -40.02 -13.07 41.26
N ASN A 583 -40.57 -12.23 40.37
CA ASN A 583 -40.15 -12.10 38.97
C ASN A 583 -40.08 -13.44 38.24
N ASN A 584 -41.08 -14.31 38.51
CA ASN A 584 -41.13 -15.65 37.96
C ASN A 584 -39.90 -16.49 38.33
N ASP A 585 -39.62 -16.58 39.62
CA ASP A 585 -38.53 -17.38 40.18
C ASP A 585 -37.16 -17.05 39.57
N GLN A 586 -36.91 -15.76 39.30
CA GLN A 586 -35.66 -15.28 38.69
C GLN A 586 -34.41 -15.78 39.42
N ASP A 587 -34.49 -15.93 40.74
CA ASP A 587 -33.39 -16.37 41.61
C ASP A 587 -33.37 -17.89 41.87
N GLY A 588 -34.37 -18.64 41.39
CA GLY A 588 -34.45 -20.10 41.50
C GLY A 588 -34.62 -20.63 42.93
N ILE A 589 -35.24 -19.83 43.81
CA ILE A 589 -35.41 -20.14 45.24
C ILE A 589 -36.85 -20.53 45.61
N ARG A 590 -37.80 -20.48 44.66
CA ARG A 590 -39.19 -20.84 44.90
C ARG A 590 -39.30 -22.32 45.31
N PRO A 591 -40.04 -22.65 46.39
CA PRO A 591 -40.24 -24.05 46.78
C PRO A 591 -41.17 -24.76 45.79
N ASN A 592 -41.00 -26.08 45.68
CA ASN A 592 -41.84 -26.91 44.81
C ASN A 592 -43.30 -27.03 45.29
N ALA A 593 -43.55 -26.82 46.58
CA ALA A 593 -44.88 -26.90 47.18
C ALA A 593 -44.98 -26.14 48.50
N ILE A 594 -46.19 -25.74 48.88
CA ILE A 594 -46.54 -25.21 50.20
C ILE A 594 -47.75 -25.93 50.78
N GLN A 595 -47.97 -25.79 52.08
CA GLN A 595 -49.13 -26.32 52.77
C GLN A 595 -50.05 -25.19 53.27
N VAL A 596 -51.36 -25.36 53.05
CA VAL A 596 -52.40 -24.41 53.47
C VAL A 596 -53.52 -25.09 54.24
N GLN A 597 -54.14 -24.36 55.16
CA GLN A 597 -55.21 -24.86 56.03
C GLN A 597 -56.39 -23.88 56.07
N LEU A 598 -57.60 -24.40 55.89
CA LEU A 598 -58.85 -23.67 56.10
C LEU A 598 -59.25 -23.67 57.59
N TYR A 599 -59.78 -22.55 58.06
CA TYR A 599 -60.32 -22.35 59.40
C TYR A 599 -61.77 -21.88 59.32
N ALA A 600 -62.62 -22.40 60.20
CA ALA A 600 -64.01 -21.98 60.38
C ALA A 600 -64.18 -21.39 61.78
N ASN A 601 -64.58 -20.12 61.89
CA ASN A 601 -64.68 -19.38 63.15
C ASN A 601 -63.41 -19.49 64.03
N GLY A 602 -62.23 -19.42 63.40
CA GLY A 602 -60.93 -19.53 64.06
C GLY A 602 -60.49 -20.95 64.47
N LYS A 603 -61.25 -22.00 64.11
CA LYS A 603 -60.87 -23.40 64.36
C LYS A 603 -60.52 -24.11 63.06
N VAL A 604 -59.54 -25.02 63.10
CA VAL A 604 -59.15 -25.86 61.97
C VAL A 604 -60.37 -26.56 61.36
N SER A 605 -60.50 -26.50 60.04
CA SER A 605 -61.64 -27.04 59.27
C SER A 605 -61.14 -27.78 58.03
N GLY A 606 -61.25 -29.10 58.03
CA GLY A 606 -60.80 -29.96 56.92
C GLY A 606 -59.30 -30.31 56.98
N ASP A 607 -58.83 -31.05 55.98
CA ASP A 607 -57.44 -31.49 55.86
C ASP A 607 -56.51 -30.36 55.39
N VAL A 608 -55.22 -30.50 55.73
CA VAL A 608 -54.15 -29.67 55.19
C VAL A 608 -54.00 -29.96 53.70
N ILE A 609 -53.98 -28.92 52.88
CA ILE A 609 -53.87 -29.02 51.43
C ILE A 609 -52.46 -28.64 50.99
N THR A 610 -51.91 -29.39 50.04
CA THR A 610 -50.63 -29.05 49.40
C THR A 610 -50.89 -28.33 48.08
N LEU A 611 -50.37 -27.11 47.94
CA LEU A 611 -50.38 -26.35 46.68
C LEU A 611 -49.02 -26.48 46.02
N SER A 612 -49.00 -26.69 44.71
CA SER A 612 -47.78 -26.88 43.90
C SER A 612 -48.06 -26.53 42.44
N ALA A 613 -47.03 -26.57 41.58
CA ALA A 613 -47.23 -26.42 40.15
C ALA A 613 -48.19 -27.49 39.56
N ALA A 614 -48.23 -28.70 40.13
CA ALA A 614 -49.05 -29.81 39.60
C ALA A 614 -50.57 -29.57 39.72
N ASN A 615 -51.00 -28.68 40.61
CA ASN A 615 -52.41 -28.26 40.75
C ASN A 615 -52.58 -26.77 40.47
N ASN A 616 -51.69 -26.19 39.66
CA ASN A 616 -51.70 -24.77 39.31
C ASN A 616 -51.80 -23.84 40.53
N TRP A 617 -51.20 -24.26 41.65
CA TRP A 617 -51.17 -23.51 42.90
C TRP A 617 -52.56 -23.11 43.43
N THR A 618 -53.60 -23.89 43.11
CA THR A 618 -54.98 -23.62 43.52
C THR A 618 -55.69 -24.84 44.10
N TYR A 619 -56.69 -24.61 44.95
CA TYR A 619 -57.56 -25.65 45.52
C TYR A 619 -58.91 -25.08 45.96
N THR A 620 -59.98 -25.86 45.82
CA THR A 620 -61.33 -25.50 46.28
C THR A 620 -61.81 -26.45 47.38
N TRP A 621 -62.08 -25.91 48.56
CA TRP A 621 -62.83 -26.63 49.60
C TRP A 621 -64.32 -26.54 49.34
N THR A 622 -64.98 -27.68 49.20
CA THR A 622 -66.40 -27.80 48.84
C THR A 622 -67.30 -28.20 50.01
N GLY A 623 -68.61 -27.91 49.95
CA GLY A 623 -69.59 -28.42 50.92
C GLY A 623 -69.50 -27.78 52.31
N LEU A 624 -68.90 -26.59 52.38
CA LEU A 624 -68.69 -25.81 53.60
C LEU A 624 -70.02 -25.26 54.09
N ALA A 625 -70.31 -25.34 55.40
CA ALA A 625 -71.58 -24.82 55.91
C ALA A 625 -71.55 -23.29 55.93
N GLU A 626 -72.58 -22.63 55.38
CA GLU A 626 -72.68 -21.17 55.45
C GLU A 626 -72.95 -20.69 56.87
N LYS A 627 -73.72 -21.47 57.65
CA LYS A 627 -74.18 -21.11 59.00
C LYS A 627 -73.90 -22.19 60.03
N ALA A 628 -73.46 -21.76 61.21
CA ALA A 628 -73.43 -22.57 62.43
C ALA A 628 -74.23 -21.86 63.52
N ASN A 629 -75.18 -22.57 64.15
CA ASN A 629 -76.06 -22.00 65.18
C ASN A 629 -76.81 -20.73 64.73
N LYS A 630 -77.30 -20.71 63.48
CA LYS A 630 -78.02 -19.58 62.84
C LYS A 630 -77.18 -18.31 62.62
N LYS A 631 -75.86 -18.36 62.80
CA LYS A 631 -74.92 -17.28 62.47
C LYS A 631 -74.01 -17.71 61.34
N ASP A 632 -73.56 -16.76 60.53
CA ASP A 632 -72.64 -17.02 59.42
C ASP A 632 -71.29 -17.50 59.95
N ILE A 633 -70.67 -18.42 59.22
CA ILE A 633 -69.34 -18.94 59.55
C ILE A 633 -68.30 -18.03 58.89
N ALA A 634 -67.41 -17.45 59.70
CA ALA A 634 -66.25 -16.73 59.19
C ALA A 634 -65.17 -17.75 58.81
N TYR A 635 -64.95 -17.92 57.51
CA TYR A 635 -63.85 -18.71 56.98
C TYR A 635 -62.58 -17.86 56.89
N THR A 636 -61.42 -18.47 57.12
CA THR A 636 -60.10 -17.88 56.83
C THR A 636 -59.14 -18.97 56.37
N VAL A 637 -58.10 -18.61 55.61
CA VAL A 637 -57.05 -19.53 55.17
C VAL A 637 -55.73 -19.12 55.79
N LYS A 638 -54.84 -20.08 56.04
CA LYS A 638 -53.48 -19.82 56.51
C LYS A 638 -52.48 -20.68 55.75
N GLU A 639 -51.37 -20.06 55.32
CA GLU A 639 -50.17 -20.78 54.91
C GLU A 639 -49.43 -21.33 56.14
N LEU A 640 -49.10 -22.61 56.11
CA LEU A 640 -48.38 -23.30 57.19
C LEU A 640 -46.88 -23.41 56.92
N SER A 641 -46.48 -23.34 55.65
CA SER A 641 -45.09 -23.37 55.23
C SER A 641 -44.38 -22.06 55.57
N ASP A 642 -43.19 -22.15 56.14
CA ASP A 642 -42.25 -21.03 56.27
C ASP A 642 -41.29 -21.09 55.08
N VAL A 643 -41.34 -20.08 54.21
CA VAL A 643 -40.60 -20.08 52.94
C VAL A 643 -39.43 -19.12 53.06
N GLU A 644 -38.23 -19.67 53.16
CA GLU A 644 -36.99 -18.90 53.29
C GLU A 644 -36.83 -17.91 52.12
N GLY A 645 -36.51 -16.65 52.43
CA GLY A 645 -36.34 -15.59 51.44
C GLY A 645 -37.64 -14.88 51.02
N TYR A 646 -38.81 -15.30 51.51
CA TYR A 646 -40.10 -14.72 51.12
C TYR A 646 -40.85 -14.08 52.29
N THR A 647 -41.68 -13.09 51.98
CA THR A 647 -42.69 -12.54 52.90
C THR A 647 -44.08 -12.98 52.45
N ALA A 648 -44.77 -13.75 53.29
CA ALA A 648 -46.11 -14.26 53.02
C ALA A 648 -47.21 -13.28 53.47
N THR A 649 -48.22 -13.10 52.63
CA THR A 649 -49.44 -12.35 52.93
C THR A 649 -50.65 -13.19 52.51
N VAL A 650 -51.70 -13.20 53.33
CA VAL A 650 -52.96 -13.86 53.02
C VAL A 650 -54.02 -12.78 52.91
N GLY A 651 -54.68 -12.71 51.75
CA GLY A 651 -55.78 -11.80 51.52
C GLY A 651 -57.03 -12.19 52.31
N ASP A 652 -58.01 -11.29 52.33
CA ASP A 652 -59.34 -11.62 52.82
C ASP A 652 -60.04 -12.58 51.83
N ILE A 653 -61.00 -13.36 52.35
CA ILE A 653 -61.91 -14.11 51.49
C ILE A 653 -62.92 -13.12 50.92
N ASP A 654 -62.87 -12.90 49.61
CA ASP A 654 -63.81 -12.08 48.87
C ASP A 654 -64.55 -12.94 47.85
N ASN A 655 -65.88 -12.90 47.89
CA ASN A 655 -66.77 -13.72 47.07
C ASN A 655 -66.33 -15.20 46.96
N GLY A 656 -65.89 -15.80 48.08
CA GLY A 656 -65.47 -17.20 48.14
C GLY A 656 -64.08 -17.50 47.54
N ASN A 657 -63.32 -16.48 47.15
CA ASN A 657 -61.95 -16.60 46.66
C ASN A 657 -60.98 -15.98 47.66
N VAL A 658 -59.78 -16.56 47.80
CA VAL A 658 -58.71 -16.00 48.63
C VAL A 658 -57.35 -16.22 47.99
N THR A 659 -56.53 -15.18 48.03
CA THR A 659 -55.17 -15.21 47.49
C THR A 659 -54.15 -15.24 48.61
N ILE A 660 -53.16 -16.10 48.49
CA ILE A 660 -51.93 -16.08 49.29
C ILE A 660 -50.83 -15.55 48.38
N THR A 661 -50.10 -14.52 48.78
CA THR A 661 -48.99 -13.96 48.01
C THR A 661 -47.71 -14.08 48.81
N ASN A 662 -46.68 -14.70 48.22
CA ASN A 662 -45.32 -14.65 48.77
C ASN A 662 -44.49 -13.76 47.86
N SER A 663 -43.96 -12.68 48.42
CA SER A 663 -43.12 -11.73 47.70
C SER A 663 -41.65 -11.94 48.03
N HIS A 664 -40.80 -11.92 47.00
CA HIS A 664 -39.34 -11.91 47.09
C HIS A 664 -38.81 -10.64 46.43
N THR A 665 -37.94 -9.92 47.12
CA THR A 665 -37.20 -8.80 46.54
C THR A 665 -35.74 -9.19 46.49
N PRO A 666 -35.12 -9.26 45.29
CA PRO A 666 -33.72 -9.63 45.16
C PRO A 666 -32.83 -8.71 46.00
N THR A 667 -31.96 -9.28 46.83
CA THR A 667 -30.92 -8.50 47.48
C THR A 667 -29.85 -8.18 46.46
N THR A 668 -29.61 -6.89 46.20
CA THR A 668 -28.49 -6.44 45.38
C THR A 668 -27.19 -7.01 45.98
N PRO A 669 -26.35 -7.72 45.23
CA PRO A 669 -25.03 -8.11 45.71
C PRO A 669 -24.30 -6.86 46.19
N GLU A 670 -23.84 -6.84 47.44
CA GLU A 670 -22.90 -5.81 47.85
C GLU A 670 -21.71 -5.86 46.88
N GLU A 671 -21.45 -4.72 46.26
CA GLU A 671 -20.30 -4.50 45.40
C GLU A 671 -19.05 -5.05 46.11
N PRO A 672 -18.23 -5.92 45.48
CA PRO A 672 -17.00 -6.37 46.10
C PRO A 672 -16.14 -5.14 46.37
N THR A 673 -16.09 -4.71 47.63
CA THR A 673 -15.26 -3.59 48.04
C THR A 673 -13.82 -3.89 47.64
N THR A 674 -13.34 -3.17 46.63
CA THR A 674 -11.95 -3.20 46.20
C THR A 674 -11.05 -2.92 47.41
N PRO A 675 -9.99 -3.73 47.66
CA PRO A 675 -9.08 -3.46 48.76
C PRO A 675 -8.40 -2.11 48.55
N SER A 676 -8.72 -1.16 49.40
CA SER A 676 -7.98 0.11 49.49
C SER A 676 -6.53 -0.19 49.86
N LYS A 677 -5.63 0.31 49.02
CA LYS A 677 -4.17 0.25 49.13
C LYS A 677 -3.72 0.70 50.55
N PRO A 678 -2.78 0.00 51.21
CA PRO A 678 -2.49 0.24 52.63
C PRO A 678 -1.79 1.58 52.85
N ASN A 679 -2.36 2.37 53.76
CA ASN A 679 -1.69 3.53 54.35
C ASN A 679 -0.67 3.06 55.40
N LYS A 680 0.49 3.71 55.42
CA LYS A 680 1.65 3.33 56.25
C LYS A 680 1.41 3.62 57.74
N LYS A 681 1.70 2.59 58.54
CA LYS A 681 2.20 2.57 59.93
C LYS A 681 1.30 3.06 61.06
N SER A 682 1.00 2.15 62.00
CA SER A 682 1.57 2.20 63.36
C SER A 682 1.34 0.87 64.11
N ASP A 683 2.32 0.55 64.94
CA ASP A 683 2.59 -0.69 65.66
C ASP A 683 1.48 -1.22 66.60
N LYS A 684 1.37 -2.55 66.73
CA LYS A 684 1.90 -3.31 67.90
C LYS A 684 1.64 -4.83 67.83
N GLN A 685 2.69 -5.56 68.20
CA GLN A 685 2.83 -7.01 68.37
C GLN A 685 1.83 -7.68 69.33
N SER A 686 1.47 -8.94 69.02
CA SER A 686 1.55 -10.14 69.90
C SER A 686 1.09 -11.38 69.11
N LYS A 687 1.95 -12.35 68.75
CA LYS A 687 2.15 -13.70 69.36
C LYS A 687 0.82 -14.46 69.62
N ASP A 688 0.59 -15.70 69.18
CA ASP A 688 1.48 -16.87 69.18
C ASP A 688 0.99 -18.05 68.28
N LYS A 689 1.92 -18.98 68.05
CA LYS A 689 1.90 -20.23 67.25
C LYS A 689 0.83 -21.28 67.66
N LYS A 690 0.38 -22.13 66.71
CA LYS A 690 0.89 -23.52 66.51
C LYS A 690 0.21 -24.31 65.37
N SER A 691 1.05 -25.17 64.80
CA SER A 691 0.91 -26.15 63.72
C SER A 691 0.13 -27.42 64.11
N GLY A 692 -0.41 -28.15 63.11
CA GLY A 692 -0.53 -29.62 63.21
C GLY A 692 -1.46 -30.35 62.23
N LEU A 693 -0.87 -30.90 61.16
CA LEU A 693 -1.01 -32.29 60.65
C LEU A 693 -2.30 -32.83 59.97
N LEU A 694 -2.09 -33.37 58.76
CA LEU A 694 -2.93 -34.30 57.97
C LEU A 694 -2.87 -35.75 58.53
N PRO A 695 -3.79 -36.68 58.17
CA PRO A 695 -3.64 -37.59 57.00
C PRO A 695 -4.96 -37.86 56.20
N SER A 696 -4.91 -38.18 54.89
CA SER A 696 -5.02 -39.52 54.23
C SER A 696 -6.35 -40.26 54.49
N THR A 697 -7.15 -40.85 53.57
CA THR A 697 -7.03 -41.64 52.31
C THR A 697 -8.45 -41.67 51.67
N GLY A 698 -8.77 -42.02 50.42
CA GLY A 698 -8.04 -42.61 49.29
C GLY A 698 -9.04 -43.06 48.20
N ASP A 699 -8.53 -43.12 46.97
CA ASP A 699 -8.82 -44.04 45.85
C ASP A 699 -10.22 -44.08 45.19
N SER A 700 -10.35 -44.21 43.86
CA SER A 700 -9.42 -44.74 42.85
C SER A 700 -9.76 -44.23 41.43
N ASP A 701 -8.68 -43.89 40.70
CA ASP A 701 -8.29 -44.28 39.33
C ASP A 701 -9.29 -44.18 38.16
N GLY A 702 -8.92 -43.72 36.97
CA GLY A 702 -7.62 -43.57 36.29
C GLY A 702 -7.93 -43.69 34.78
N PHE A 703 -7.44 -42.84 33.88
CA PHE A 703 -6.07 -42.84 33.39
C PHE A 703 -5.77 -41.46 32.78
N GLY A 704 -4.75 -40.80 33.32
CA GLY A 704 -4.06 -39.71 32.66
C GLY A 704 -2.79 -40.21 31.96
N LEU A 705 -2.23 -39.36 31.12
CA LEU A 705 -0.79 -39.21 30.95
C LEU A 705 -0.52 -37.71 30.71
N SER A 706 -0.33 -37.00 31.81
CA SER A 706 0.63 -35.90 31.91
C SER A 706 2.05 -36.52 31.86
N ILE A 707 3.11 -35.81 31.46
CA ILE A 707 3.96 -35.04 32.38
C ILE A 707 5.18 -34.48 31.61
N LEU A 708 5.60 -33.26 32.01
CA LEU A 708 6.92 -32.59 31.90
C LEU A 708 7.62 -32.58 30.53
N GLY A 709 7.90 -31.44 29.89
CA GLY A 709 8.44 -30.21 30.46
C GLY A 709 9.96 -30.26 30.41
N VAL A 710 10.58 -29.81 29.30
CA VAL A 710 11.96 -29.27 29.26
C VAL A 710 12.07 -28.32 28.06
N THR A 711 12.40 -27.06 28.36
CA THR A 711 13.00 -26.06 27.49
C THR A 711 14.43 -26.47 27.10
N ILE A 712 14.72 -26.71 25.82
CA ILE A 712 16.07 -26.51 25.24
C ILE A 712 15.94 -25.94 23.82
N ILE A 713 16.54 -24.77 23.65
CA ILE A 713 16.94 -24.10 22.40
C ILE A 713 18.14 -24.86 21.81
N VAL A 714 18.08 -25.25 20.52
CA VAL A 714 19.27 -25.31 19.64
C VAL A 714 18.91 -24.84 18.23
N THR A 715 19.67 -23.82 17.85
CA THR A 715 19.87 -23.12 16.57
C THR A 715 20.37 -23.96 15.40
N LEU A 716 19.95 -23.55 14.19
CA LEU A 716 20.76 -23.39 12.95
C LEU A 716 20.30 -22.02 12.39
N ILE A 717 21.03 -20.88 12.39
CA ILE A 717 22.42 -20.53 11.97
C ILE A 717 22.73 -21.19 10.62
N ALA A 718 23.11 -20.51 9.55
CA ALA A 718 23.52 -19.13 9.25
C ALA A 718 23.24 -18.94 7.74
N GLY A 719 22.99 -17.76 7.21
CA GLY A 719 23.80 -16.53 7.26
C GLY A 719 24.02 -16.11 5.80
N PHE A 720 24.46 -14.92 5.44
CA PHE A 720 25.16 -13.84 6.14
C PHE A 720 25.26 -12.77 5.02
N VAL A 721 25.01 -11.46 5.17
CA VAL A 721 25.87 -10.40 5.73
C VAL A 721 25.14 -9.09 5.37
N TYR A 722 24.61 -8.31 6.30
CA TYR A 722 25.28 -7.33 7.17
C TYR A 722 25.48 -5.93 6.54
N TYR A 723 24.48 -5.10 6.82
CA TYR A 723 24.52 -3.71 7.29
C TYR A 723 25.90 -3.15 7.76
N ARG A 724 26.13 -1.84 7.62
CA ARG A 724 26.10 -0.86 8.75
C ARG A 724 27.07 0.34 8.57
N LYS A 725 26.46 1.46 8.19
CA LYS A 725 26.31 2.72 8.95
C LYS A 725 27.55 3.48 9.50
N HIS A 726 27.46 4.79 9.27
CA HIS A 726 28.11 5.95 9.89
C HIS A 726 29.46 6.42 9.31
N ASN A 727 29.37 7.32 8.34
CA ASN A 727 29.58 8.77 8.55
C ASN A 727 28.52 9.56 7.81
#